data_AF-A0A6G1IXE5-F1
#
_entry.id   AF-A0A6G1IXE5-F1
#
_cell.length_a   1.000
_cell.length_b   1.000
_cell.length_c   1.000
_cell.angle_alpha   90.00
_cell.angle_beta   90.00
_cell.angle_gamma   90.00
#
_symmetry.space_group_name_H-M   'P 1'
#
loop_
_entity.id
_entity.type
_entity.pdbx_description
1 polymer ?
#
loop_
_entity_poly.entity_id
_entity_poly.type
_entity_poly.pdbx_seq_one_letter_code
_entity_poly.pdbx_strand_id
1 'polypeptide(L)'
;MREAEVETEVEAPRGLNLVVHIGQIGSFEGYSIEKLANRDGYTRKDVYGKAPDTVEDWVESFSPEGEILRPEIDVEAVTAKIKQMSPDVLIRASNKADRFVCEYLFYSSLAELRKTGDGEKRKVMFMHMPTKTFDADVQRGVDSTRGHRDRDSLHHFQSNIPQDCSQGQHTTIPFRLQTSQAFEMPPNPPNHWLARYANTYHPWTTTTTPNARKCFARPLGLVEYSFDTDGTEYGGRADMNSLLTLETSHTLPSKEDFRRRIALAWASLRLQHPMLTSRTVENAETLGRSFVVDVCESAEEVVQRTRGDVVWIEDYHQEVDGVELHRHCLNVARIIEPGKCMSRLHVLPLVRLPNGNYELRFLIVIAHQISDGLSAYNWYSHFIHILNTPQPTIEHDIEMFHQESEIKKRLPPAQEDLYPRVAPNKVRERWFWAIIRVLRHVRKTLPPTFPNPLKRKERLEEAAPFPPLFSKIFDYGEENRPPMNSGHVTAALSRTASARMLSLCRSINVSIGAGCFALAGLSMMELYEHQHPEIPDKNRLPFTAGFPLNPRPFFPTPVPTPAESCMLAFSEGIVMPFLPSSLPVEARFKLIARHANRELRMYQKRGREGTLDQHSPRRLLANMYLYQTERVESRLPVHRRMNVNPQGELPANVGKYAATCGVSSVGSTAAFFKPGTYSVDKREMEKAGKNFAADFRGLRTGVRAREGEFLIGSSTDAEGIVGFGVSYDANATSEEAADFWAQKSRSIDSPLAAPYSGTTVFVFLLFFFVNSAGAMSLTPQSVPQSSGKGALDVLVATVVARREVEISSQLQEPILFLYDSI
;
A
#
# COMPACT_ATOMS: atom_id res chain seq x y z
N MET A 1 -4.08 19.91 29.94
CA MET A 1 -4.38 18.59 29.33
C MET A 1 -3.85 17.53 30.28
N ARG A 2 -4.73 16.90 31.07
CA ARG A 2 -4.40 15.74 31.91
C ARG A 2 -4.80 14.52 31.10
N GLU A 3 -3.86 13.61 30.88
CA GLU A 3 -4.09 12.31 30.27
C GLU A 3 -5.05 11.52 31.16
N ALA A 4 -6.22 11.19 30.65
CA ALA A 4 -7.08 10.20 31.25
C ALA A 4 -6.60 8.84 30.74
N GLU A 5 -5.96 8.08 31.63
CA GLU A 5 -5.74 6.66 31.46
C GLU A 5 -7.12 5.98 31.40
N VAL A 6 -7.58 5.72 30.19
CA VAL A 6 -8.68 4.79 29.97
C VAL A 6 -8.08 3.40 30.05
N GLU A 7 -8.15 2.79 31.22
CA GLU A 7 -8.00 1.35 31.37
C GLU A 7 -9.11 0.67 30.57
N THR A 8 -8.81 0.31 29.32
CA THR A 8 -9.66 -0.61 28.57
C THR A 8 -9.41 -2.01 29.10
N GLU A 9 -10.39 -2.58 29.79
CA GLU A 9 -10.50 -4.03 29.96
C GLU A 9 -10.29 -4.71 28.61
N VAL A 10 -9.20 -5.46 28.50
CA VAL A 10 -8.86 -6.23 27.31
C VAL A 10 -9.76 -7.46 27.35
N GLU A 11 -10.80 -7.52 26.51
CA GLU A 11 -11.45 -8.79 26.23
C GLU A 11 -10.38 -9.81 25.81
N ALA A 12 -10.27 -10.91 26.55
CA ALA A 12 -9.40 -12.03 26.19
C ALA A 12 -9.70 -12.46 24.74
N PRO A 13 -8.67 -12.84 23.95
CA PRO A 13 -8.86 -13.19 22.54
C PRO A 13 -9.92 -14.30 22.41
N ARG A 14 -11.09 -13.96 21.85
CA ARG A 14 -12.18 -14.91 21.66
C ARG A 14 -11.73 -16.04 20.73
N GLY A 15 -11.67 -17.26 21.27
CA GLY A 15 -11.70 -18.52 20.53
C GLY A 15 -10.37 -19.04 19.99
N LEU A 16 -9.41 -19.37 20.86
CA LEU A 16 -8.21 -20.11 20.45
C LEU A 16 -8.60 -21.51 19.96
N ASN A 17 -8.42 -21.80 18.66
CA ASN A 17 -8.87 -23.07 18.06
C ASN A 17 -7.85 -24.21 18.13
N LEU A 18 -6.55 -23.91 18.22
CA LEU A 18 -5.46 -24.88 18.25
C LEU A 18 -4.17 -24.20 18.76
N VAL A 19 -3.49 -24.81 19.73
CA VAL A 19 -2.11 -24.51 20.13
C VAL A 19 -1.21 -25.58 19.54
N VAL A 20 -0.15 -25.20 18.84
CA VAL A 20 0.90 -26.13 18.41
C VAL A 20 2.23 -25.68 19.00
N HIS A 21 2.78 -26.49 19.90
CA HIS A 21 4.13 -26.35 20.40
C HIS A 21 5.10 -27.13 19.52
N ILE A 22 6.26 -26.55 19.26
CA ILE A 22 7.28 -27.18 18.43
C ILE A 22 8.60 -27.20 19.18
N GLY A 23 9.11 -28.39 19.47
CA GLY A 23 10.37 -28.63 20.16
C GLY A 23 11.38 -29.35 19.28
N GLN A 24 12.64 -29.38 19.70
CA GLN A 24 13.70 -30.17 19.07
C GLN A 24 14.00 -31.38 19.94
N ILE A 25 14.10 -32.57 19.34
CA ILE A 25 14.44 -33.81 20.04
C ILE A 25 15.73 -34.40 19.47
N GLY A 26 16.72 -34.63 20.34
CA GLY A 26 17.99 -35.25 19.94
C GLY A 26 17.95 -36.77 19.93
N SER A 27 16.95 -37.37 20.58
CA SER A 27 16.81 -38.83 20.72
C SER A 27 16.08 -39.49 19.54
N PHE A 28 15.57 -38.72 18.58
CA PHE A 28 14.83 -39.23 17.44
C PHE A 28 15.18 -38.47 16.16
N GLU A 29 15.46 -39.20 15.07
CA GLU A 29 15.87 -38.62 13.79
C GLU A 29 14.71 -38.12 12.92
N GLY A 30 13.47 -38.22 13.39
CA GLY A 30 12.27 -37.80 12.69
C GLY A 30 11.36 -36.87 13.48
N TYR A 31 10.13 -36.70 13.03
CA TYR A 31 9.08 -35.93 13.71
C TYR A 31 8.36 -36.77 14.76
N SER A 32 8.12 -36.23 15.95
CA SER A 32 7.44 -36.95 17.03
C SER A 32 6.31 -36.09 17.57
N ILE A 33 5.06 -36.55 17.43
CA ILE A 33 3.89 -35.86 17.99
C ILE A 33 3.57 -36.52 19.33
N GLU A 34 3.52 -35.72 20.39
CA GLU A 34 3.39 -36.23 21.75
C GLU A 34 1.92 -36.44 22.14
N LYS A 35 1.61 -37.66 22.60
CA LYS A 35 0.29 -38.15 23.01
C LYS A 35 -0.07 -37.78 24.44
N LEU A 36 0.92 -37.45 25.26
CA LEU A 36 0.73 -37.12 26.66
C LEU A 36 1.84 -36.19 27.16
N ALA A 37 1.55 -35.50 28.26
CA ALA A 37 2.52 -34.74 29.02
C ALA A 37 2.39 -35.10 30.49
N ASN A 38 3.53 -35.25 31.18
CA ASN A 38 3.59 -35.54 32.61
C ASN A 38 3.66 -34.24 33.43
N ARG A 39 3.05 -34.23 34.62
CA ARG A 39 3.14 -33.10 35.56
C ARG A 39 4.51 -32.96 36.20
N ASP A 40 5.19 -34.08 36.41
CA ASP A 40 6.34 -34.20 37.31
C ASP A 40 7.54 -34.93 36.70
N GLY A 41 8.59 -35.10 37.49
CA GLY A 41 9.81 -35.83 37.10
C GLY A 41 10.77 -35.07 36.19
N TYR A 42 10.68 -33.73 36.16
CA TYR A 42 11.59 -32.85 35.43
C TYR A 42 12.94 -32.73 36.15
N THR A 43 13.86 -33.65 35.88
CA THR A 43 15.22 -33.66 36.49
C THR A 43 16.29 -33.03 35.61
N ARG A 44 15.99 -32.82 34.32
CA ARG A 44 16.95 -32.38 33.32
C ARG A 44 17.02 -30.85 33.24
N LYS A 45 18.22 -30.31 33.45
CA LYS A 45 18.52 -28.88 33.37
C LYS A 45 18.53 -28.37 31.93
N ASP A 46 18.02 -27.16 31.75
CA ASP A 46 17.99 -26.42 30.48
C ASP A 46 19.39 -25.90 30.08
N VAL A 47 19.44 -25.11 28.99
CA VAL A 47 20.68 -24.51 28.48
C VAL A 47 21.32 -23.50 29.44
N TYR A 48 20.59 -23.04 30.46
CA TYR A 48 21.06 -22.15 31.52
C TYR A 48 21.40 -22.91 32.82
N GLY A 49 21.36 -24.25 32.80
CA GLY A 49 21.62 -25.07 33.98
C GLY A 49 20.47 -25.08 34.99
N LYS A 50 19.28 -24.62 34.61
CA LYS A 50 18.08 -24.57 35.45
C LYS A 50 17.14 -25.72 35.11
N ALA A 51 16.65 -26.45 36.11
CA ALA A 51 15.48 -27.30 35.91
C ALA A 51 14.23 -26.40 35.98
N PRO A 52 13.09 -26.80 35.38
CA PRO A 52 11.81 -26.19 35.69
C PRO A 52 11.61 -26.16 37.21
N ASP A 53 11.06 -25.06 37.75
CA ASP A 53 10.85 -24.91 39.19
C ASP A 53 10.11 -26.14 39.74
N THR A 54 10.55 -26.65 40.89
CA THR A 54 9.97 -27.84 41.48
C THR A 54 8.49 -27.61 41.74
N VAL A 55 7.72 -28.64 41.40
CA VAL A 55 6.26 -28.75 41.32
C VAL A 55 5.50 -28.27 42.58
N GLU A 56 6.18 -28.05 43.70
CA GLU A 56 5.60 -27.73 45.02
C GLU A 56 4.88 -26.36 45.06
N ASP A 57 5.45 -25.29 44.48
CA ASP A 57 4.77 -23.98 44.42
C ASP A 57 3.75 -23.88 43.25
N TRP A 58 3.83 -24.81 42.30
CA TRP A 58 3.07 -24.79 41.04
C TRP A 58 1.76 -25.59 41.12
N VAL A 59 1.72 -26.68 41.92
CA VAL A 59 0.56 -27.59 42.06
C VAL A 59 -0.64 -26.93 42.71
N GLU A 60 -0.45 -25.93 43.56
CA GLU A 60 -1.58 -25.20 44.17
C GLU A 60 -2.30 -24.30 43.17
N SER A 61 -1.62 -23.90 42.08
CA SER A 61 -2.14 -22.92 41.10
C SER A 61 -2.90 -23.56 39.92
N PHE A 62 -2.70 -24.85 39.66
CA PHE A 62 -3.38 -25.64 38.62
C PHE A 62 -4.13 -26.82 39.24
N SER A 63 -5.40 -26.98 38.88
CA SER A 63 -6.34 -27.96 39.46
C SER A 63 -5.71 -29.35 39.71
N PRO A 64 -6.00 -30.04 40.83
CA PRO A 64 -5.37 -31.30 41.26
C PRO A 64 -5.61 -32.53 40.35
N GLU A 65 -6.22 -32.34 39.17
CA GLU A 65 -6.63 -33.43 38.31
C GLU A 65 -5.60 -33.78 37.21
N GLY A 66 -4.79 -34.79 37.53
CA GLY A 66 -4.13 -35.66 36.56
C GLY A 66 -2.61 -35.49 36.48
N GLU A 67 -1.86 -36.49 36.97
CA GLU A 67 -0.41 -36.58 36.80
C GLU A 67 0.02 -36.62 35.32
N ILE A 68 -0.90 -37.03 34.44
CA ILE A 68 -0.70 -37.14 33.00
C ILE A 68 -1.89 -36.49 32.28
N LEU A 69 -1.60 -35.51 31.43
CA LEU A 69 -2.58 -34.89 30.56
C LEU A 69 -2.41 -35.38 29.12
N ARG A 70 -3.52 -35.47 28.39
CA ARG A 70 -3.55 -35.85 26.97
C ARG A 70 -4.24 -34.76 26.17
N PRO A 71 -3.80 -34.49 24.93
CA PRO A 71 -4.52 -33.60 24.04
C PRO A 71 -5.85 -34.24 23.59
N GLU A 72 -6.85 -33.42 23.28
CA GLU A 72 -8.08 -33.92 22.61
C GLU A 72 -7.84 -34.30 21.15
N ILE A 73 -6.74 -33.83 20.56
CA ILE A 73 -6.36 -34.18 19.20
C ILE A 73 -5.96 -35.66 19.18
N ASP A 74 -6.58 -36.42 18.28
CA ASP A 74 -6.18 -37.80 18.02
C ASP A 74 -4.81 -37.81 17.33
N VAL A 75 -3.76 -37.82 18.13
CA VAL A 75 -2.37 -37.80 17.68
C VAL A 75 -2.03 -39.01 16.82
N GLU A 76 -2.66 -40.17 17.07
CA GLU A 76 -2.45 -41.36 16.24
C GLU A 76 -3.07 -41.16 14.86
N ALA A 77 -4.32 -40.66 14.79
CA ALA A 77 -4.95 -40.34 13.52
C ALA A 77 -4.17 -39.26 12.74
N VAL A 78 -3.69 -38.21 13.41
CA VAL A 78 -2.85 -37.17 12.79
C VAL A 78 -1.55 -37.78 12.27
N THR A 79 -0.85 -38.57 13.07
CA THR A 79 0.39 -39.24 12.66
C THR A 79 0.17 -40.19 11.49
N ALA A 80 -0.87 -41.03 11.55
CA ALA A 80 -1.24 -41.96 10.49
C ALA A 80 -1.60 -41.20 9.21
N LYS A 81 -2.30 -40.07 9.34
CA LYS A 81 -2.64 -39.21 8.22
C LYS A 81 -1.39 -38.60 7.59
N ILE A 82 -0.45 -38.10 8.38
CA ILE A 82 0.83 -37.59 7.87
C ILE A 82 1.63 -38.71 7.20
N LYS A 83 1.72 -39.92 7.77
CA LYS A 83 2.39 -41.07 7.14
C LYS A 83 1.74 -41.48 5.81
N GLN A 84 0.42 -41.51 5.76
CA GLN A 84 -0.33 -41.80 4.53
C GLN A 84 0.01 -40.77 3.46
N MET A 85 0.09 -39.52 3.88
CA MET A 85 0.20 -38.39 2.99
C MET A 85 1.67 -38.04 2.66
N SER A 86 2.65 -38.57 3.40
CA SER A 86 4.08 -38.34 3.21
C SER A 86 4.85 -39.58 3.70
N PRO A 87 4.85 -40.69 2.92
CA PRO A 87 5.41 -41.97 3.36
C PRO A 87 6.90 -41.93 3.70
N ASP A 88 7.63 -41.03 3.04
CA ASP A 88 9.08 -40.85 3.22
C ASP A 88 9.44 -40.05 4.49
N VAL A 89 8.44 -39.48 5.16
CA VAL A 89 8.63 -38.77 6.41
C VAL A 89 8.70 -39.78 7.55
N LEU A 90 9.85 -39.80 8.22
CA LEU A 90 9.99 -40.47 9.51
C LEU A 90 9.20 -39.69 10.57
N ILE A 91 7.96 -40.10 10.84
CA ILE A 91 7.10 -39.52 11.88
C ILE A 91 6.55 -40.58 12.83
N ARG A 92 6.33 -40.24 14.11
CA ARG A 92 5.69 -41.12 15.09
C ARG A 92 4.77 -40.36 16.05
N ALA A 93 3.80 -41.08 16.60
CA ALA A 93 3.11 -40.71 17.81
C ALA A 93 3.93 -41.22 19.01
N SER A 94 4.18 -40.37 19.99
CA SER A 94 5.09 -40.67 21.10
C SER A 94 4.39 -40.47 22.44
N ASN A 95 4.68 -41.35 23.40
CA ASN A 95 4.29 -41.20 24.81
C ASN A 95 5.43 -40.61 25.65
N LYS A 96 6.52 -40.18 25.02
CA LYS A 96 7.77 -39.84 25.67
C LYS A 96 8.30 -38.51 25.15
N ALA A 97 7.83 -37.44 25.78
CA ALA A 97 8.32 -36.08 25.54
C ALA A 97 9.59 -35.76 26.36
N ASP A 98 10.27 -36.81 26.86
CA ASP A 98 11.59 -36.81 27.52
C ASP A 98 11.70 -36.00 28.84
N ARG A 99 10.58 -35.70 29.52
CA ARG A 99 10.50 -34.97 30.83
C ARG A 99 11.45 -33.78 30.89
N PHE A 100 11.44 -32.99 29.82
CA PHE A 100 12.26 -31.80 29.64
C PHE A 100 11.37 -30.56 29.44
N VAL A 101 11.98 -29.38 29.25
CA VAL A 101 11.25 -28.09 29.08
C VAL A 101 10.15 -28.18 28.01
N CYS A 102 10.34 -29.00 26.98
CA CYS A 102 9.34 -29.26 25.94
C CYS A 102 8.05 -29.88 26.51
N GLU A 103 8.18 -30.97 27.27
CA GLU A 103 7.03 -31.63 27.91
C GLU A 103 6.40 -30.74 28.99
N TYR A 104 7.22 -29.97 29.70
CA TYR A 104 6.74 -29.00 30.69
C TYR A 104 5.79 -27.99 30.05
N LEU A 105 6.21 -27.34 28.95
CA LEU A 105 5.37 -26.40 28.20
C LEU A 105 4.09 -27.05 27.67
N PHE A 106 4.19 -28.31 27.21
CA PHE A 106 3.03 -29.07 26.75
C PHE A 106 2.03 -29.29 27.88
N TYR A 107 2.50 -29.76 29.04
CA TYR A 107 1.69 -30.00 30.22
C TYR A 107 1.04 -28.71 30.71
N SER A 108 1.81 -27.63 30.88
CA SER A 108 1.28 -26.33 31.34
C SER A 108 0.17 -25.81 30.44
N SER A 109 0.31 -25.97 29.13
CA SER A 109 -0.71 -25.52 28.18
C SER A 109 -1.97 -26.38 28.21
N LEU A 110 -1.82 -27.70 28.36
CA LEU A 110 -2.95 -28.61 28.56
C LEU A 110 -3.68 -28.30 29.88
N ALA A 111 -2.94 -28.00 30.95
CA ALA A 111 -3.48 -27.68 32.26
C ALA A 111 -4.24 -26.34 32.26
N GLU A 112 -3.68 -25.31 31.63
CA GLU A 112 -4.32 -23.98 31.51
C GLU A 112 -5.63 -24.03 30.71
N LEU A 113 -5.64 -24.72 29.56
CA LEU A 113 -6.87 -24.90 28.79
C LEU A 113 -7.92 -25.74 29.53
N ARG A 114 -7.48 -26.63 30.44
CA ARG A 114 -8.39 -27.40 31.28
C ARG A 114 -8.99 -26.55 32.40
N LYS A 115 -8.22 -25.63 32.96
CA LYS A 115 -8.63 -24.71 34.05
C LYS A 115 -9.65 -23.67 33.58
N THR A 116 -9.50 -23.16 32.37
CA THR A 116 -10.31 -22.06 31.84
C THR A 116 -11.75 -22.42 31.47
N GLY A 117 -12.17 -23.69 31.61
CA GLY A 117 -13.58 -24.10 31.60
C GLY A 117 -14.28 -24.11 30.23
N ASP A 118 -13.60 -23.74 29.14
CA ASP A 118 -14.12 -23.78 27.76
C ASP A 118 -14.19 -25.23 27.24
N GLY A 119 -15.08 -26.04 27.80
CA GLY A 119 -15.24 -27.49 27.60
C GLY A 119 -15.36 -28.03 26.17
N GLU A 120 -15.18 -27.20 25.14
CA GLU A 120 -15.25 -27.57 23.73
C GLU A 120 -13.94 -27.44 22.94
N LYS A 121 -12.82 -26.92 23.49
CA LYS A 121 -11.61 -26.63 22.67
C LYS A 121 -10.27 -26.91 23.37
N ARG A 122 -9.97 -28.17 23.74
CA ARG A 122 -8.64 -28.58 24.29
C ARG A 122 -7.68 -29.03 23.18
N LYS A 123 -7.57 -28.22 22.13
CA LYS A 123 -6.73 -28.54 20.97
C LYS A 123 -5.32 -28.00 21.22
N VAL A 124 -4.49 -28.76 21.95
CA VAL A 124 -3.04 -28.54 22.04
C VAL A 124 -2.34 -29.70 21.37
N MET A 125 -1.30 -29.44 20.60
CA MET A 125 -0.41 -30.47 20.07
C MET A 125 1.03 -30.07 20.38
N PHE A 126 1.87 -31.05 20.72
CA PHE A 126 3.31 -30.85 20.79
C PHE A 126 3.99 -31.71 19.74
N MET A 127 4.81 -31.09 18.91
CA MET A 127 5.57 -31.76 17.86
C MET A 127 7.06 -31.53 18.05
N HIS A 128 7.78 -32.60 18.35
CA HIS A 128 9.22 -32.64 18.30
C HIS A 128 9.74 -32.82 16.88
N MET A 129 10.90 -32.21 16.63
CA MET A 129 11.58 -32.23 15.34
C MET A 129 13.00 -32.80 15.47
N PRO A 130 13.53 -33.38 14.38
CA PRO A 130 14.90 -33.86 14.39
C PRO A 130 15.90 -32.71 14.59
N THR A 131 17.05 -33.05 15.16
CA THR A 131 18.15 -32.09 15.38
C THR A 131 18.93 -31.75 14.11
N LYS A 132 18.81 -32.55 13.05
CA LYS A 132 19.53 -32.35 11.77
C LYS A 132 18.92 -31.16 11.01
N THR A 133 19.78 -30.32 10.41
CA THR A 133 19.40 -28.99 9.90
C THR A 133 19.64 -28.78 8.41
N PHE A 134 19.92 -29.82 7.62
CA PHE A 134 20.19 -29.70 6.18
C PHE A 134 18.92 -29.31 5.39
N ASP A 135 19.06 -28.72 4.20
CA ASP A 135 17.91 -28.25 3.40
C ASP A 135 16.95 -29.40 3.01
N ALA A 136 17.48 -30.59 2.80
CA ALA A 136 16.67 -31.80 2.60
C ALA A 136 15.83 -32.17 3.83
N ASP A 137 16.25 -31.82 5.05
CA ASP A 137 15.46 -32.03 6.27
C ASP A 137 14.34 -30.97 6.40
N VAL A 138 14.57 -29.75 5.88
CA VAL A 138 13.56 -28.67 5.83
C VAL A 138 12.41 -29.03 4.91
N GLN A 139 12.74 -29.47 3.69
CA GLN A 139 11.74 -29.84 2.70
C GLN A 139 10.89 -31.00 3.24
N ARG A 140 11.52 -32.02 3.82
CA ARG A 140 10.81 -33.10 4.52
C ARG A 140 9.88 -32.60 5.62
N GLY A 141 10.26 -31.59 6.40
CA GLY A 141 9.37 -30.99 7.40
C GLY A 141 8.16 -30.27 6.83
N VAL A 142 8.32 -29.61 5.69
CA VAL A 142 7.20 -29.01 4.95
C VAL A 142 6.24 -30.11 4.48
N ASP A 143 6.77 -31.19 3.90
CA ASP A 143 5.98 -32.30 3.37
C ASP A 143 5.23 -33.03 4.51
N SER A 144 5.86 -33.17 5.68
CA SER A 144 5.25 -33.72 6.90
C SER A 144 4.06 -32.90 7.39
N THR A 145 4.12 -31.58 7.28
CA THR A 145 3.09 -30.67 7.79
C THR A 145 1.90 -30.56 6.83
N ARG A 146 2.15 -30.74 5.53
CA ARG A 146 1.14 -30.72 4.46
C ARG A 146 0.20 -31.90 4.51
N GLY A 147 0.83 -33.07 4.51
CA GLY A 147 0.31 -34.25 3.87
C GLY A 147 -0.11 -34.04 2.39
N HIS A 148 0.37 -34.88 1.45
CA HIS A 148 -0.22 -35.01 0.13
C HIS A 148 -1.71 -35.39 0.14
N ARG A 149 -2.50 -34.64 -0.63
CA ARG A 149 -3.58 -35.25 -1.40
C ARG A 149 -3.05 -35.46 -2.80
N ASP A 150 -2.77 -36.70 -3.16
CA ASP A 150 -2.51 -37.04 -4.55
C ASP A 150 -3.83 -37.29 -5.26
N ARG A 151 -4.05 -36.58 -6.38
CA ARG A 151 -5.25 -36.70 -7.20
C ARG A 151 -5.01 -37.51 -8.48
N ASP A 152 -3.78 -37.93 -8.77
CA ASP A 152 -3.47 -38.64 -10.01
C ASP A 152 -2.40 -39.73 -9.81
N SER A 153 -2.83 -40.99 -9.68
CA SER A 153 -1.97 -42.14 -10.00
C SER A 153 -2.78 -43.36 -10.45
N LEU A 154 -3.13 -43.35 -11.73
CA LEU A 154 -3.34 -44.54 -12.55
C LEU A 154 -2.36 -44.43 -13.72
N HIS A 155 -1.20 -45.09 -13.62
CA HIS A 155 -0.57 -45.92 -14.68
C HIS A 155 0.89 -46.31 -14.37
N HIS A 156 1.10 -47.63 -14.27
CA HIS A 156 2.24 -48.47 -14.69
C HIS A 156 3.55 -48.59 -13.87
N PHE A 157 3.59 -49.65 -13.06
CA PHE A 157 4.55 -50.79 -13.03
C PHE A 157 5.75 -50.79 -14.02
N GLN A 158 7.00 -51.05 -13.57
CA GLN A 158 7.61 -52.39 -13.41
C GLN A 158 9.12 -52.37 -13.01
N SER A 159 9.47 -53.22 -12.03
CA SER A 159 10.69 -54.06 -11.84
C SER A 159 12.13 -53.49 -11.92
N ASN A 160 12.89 -53.62 -10.83
CA ASN A 160 13.92 -54.67 -10.68
C ASN A 160 14.64 -54.60 -9.31
N ILE A 161 14.71 -55.75 -8.64
CA ILE A 161 15.50 -56.06 -7.44
C ILE A 161 16.69 -56.90 -7.89
N PRO A 162 17.87 -56.74 -7.27
CA PRO A 162 18.55 -57.93 -6.75
C PRO A 162 18.89 -57.80 -5.26
N GLN A 163 18.59 -58.87 -4.53
CA GLN A 163 19.17 -59.17 -3.22
C GLN A 163 20.63 -59.63 -3.44
N ASP A 164 21.55 -59.15 -2.61
CA ASP A 164 22.55 -60.06 -2.06
C ASP A 164 23.03 -59.63 -0.67
N CYS A 165 23.45 -60.62 0.09
CA CYS A 165 23.52 -60.64 1.54
C CYS A 165 24.96 -60.59 2.06
N SER A 166 25.10 -60.06 3.29
CA SER A 166 26.04 -60.50 4.34
C SER A 166 27.44 -59.87 4.50
N GLN A 167 27.82 -59.82 5.79
CA GLN A 167 29.13 -59.55 6.43
C GLN A 167 29.50 -58.05 6.51
N GLY A 168 29.82 -57.44 7.66
CA GLY A 168 30.18 -57.88 8.99
C GLY A 168 31.23 -56.90 9.51
N GLN A 169 31.06 -56.40 10.75
CA GLN A 169 32.09 -55.97 11.72
C GLN A 169 31.67 -54.73 12.53
N HIS A 170 31.55 -54.96 13.84
CA HIS A 170 31.51 -53.94 14.87
C HIS A 170 32.90 -53.32 15.03
N THR A 171 33.02 -52.02 14.81
CA THR A 171 34.12 -51.20 15.34
C THR A 171 33.55 -50.08 16.21
N THR A 172 33.81 -50.19 17.50
CA THR A 172 33.54 -49.18 18.51
C THR A 172 34.55 -48.05 18.35
N ILE A 173 34.09 -46.84 17.99
CA ILE A 173 34.91 -45.62 17.97
C ILE A 173 34.49 -44.74 19.16
N PRO A 174 35.42 -44.27 20.01
CA PRO A 174 35.07 -43.44 21.16
C PRO A 174 34.72 -42.02 20.69
N PHE A 175 33.47 -41.59 20.93
CA PHE A 175 33.05 -40.21 20.71
C PHE A 175 33.62 -39.32 21.81
N ARG A 176 34.65 -38.54 21.46
CA ARG A 176 35.15 -37.41 22.25
C ARG A 176 34.23 -36.22 21.95
N LEU A 177 33.52 -35.74 22.97
CA LEU A 177 32.72 -34.51 22.90
C LEU A 177 33.64 -33.32 22.57
N GLN A 178 33.72 -32.95 21.29
CA GLN A 178 34.18 -31.64 20.88
C GLN A 178 33.04 -30.65 21.08
N THR A 179 33.33 -29.64 21.89
CA THR A 179 32.52 -28.44 22.10
C THR A 179 32.11 -27.81 20.78
N SER A 180 30.83 -27.45 20.71
CA SER A 180 30.12 -26.84 19.58
C SER A 180 30.91 -25.74 18.86
N GLN A 181 31.50 -26.07 17.71
CA GLN A 181 31.70 -25.09 16.65
C GLN A 181 30.34 -24.85 15.99
N ALA A 182 29.92 -23.58 15.93
CA ALA A 182 28.74 -23.17 15.19
C ALA A 182 28.94 -23.57 13.73
N PHE A 183 28.20 -24.57 13.26
CA PHE A 183 28.12 -24.92 11.85
C PHE A 183 27.39 -23.78 11.13
N GLU A 184 28.14 -22.84 10.55
CA GLU A 184 27.61 -21.92 9.55
C GLU A 184 27.27 -22.73 8.29
N MET A 185 25.98 -22.95 8.05
CA MET A 185 25.53 -23.47 6.77
C MET A 185 25.73 -22.40 5.68
N PRO A 186 26.00 -22.80 4.42
CA PRO A 186 26.19 -21.87 3.33
C PRO A 186 24.93 -20.98 3.13
N PRO A 187 25.10 -19.73 2.69
CA PRO A 187 23.98 -18.86 2.35
C PRO A 187 23.06 -19.52 1.31
N ASN A 188 21.76 -19.21 1.36
CA ASN A 188 20.80 -19.65 0.33
C ASN A 188 21.38 -19.37 -1.07
N PRO A 189 21.15 -20.24 -2.06
CA PRO A 189 21.60 -19.95 -3.42
C PRO A 189 21.05 -18.58 -3.84
N PRO A 190 21.84 -17.75 -4.53
CA PRO A 190 21.53 -16.33 -4.80
C PRO A 190 20.21 -16.11 -5.56
N ASN A 191 19.64 -17.17 -6.14
CA ASN A 191 18.39 -17.15 -6.89
C ASN A 191 17.15 -17.59 -6.09
N HIS A 192 17.30 -17.98 -4.82
CA HIS A 192 16.15 -18.38 -4.00
C HIS A 192 15.28 -17.17 -3.64
N TRP A 193 13.96 -17.28 -3.78
CA TRP A 193 13.04 -16.16 -3.52
C TRP A 193 13.20 -15.57 -2.12
N LEU A 194 13.50 -16.37 -1.10
CA LEU A 194 13.69 -15.85 0.26
C LEU A 194 14.98 -15.01 0.44
N ALA A 195 15.96 -15.13 -0.47
CA ALA A 195 17.24 -14.45 -0.34
C ALA A 195 17.12 -12.91 -0.33
N ARG A 196 16.01 -12.35 -0.84
CA ARG A 196 15.77 -10.91 -0.91
C ARG A 196 15.07 -10.33 0.33
N TYR A 197 14.56 -11.15 1.25
CA TYR A 197 13.82 -10.69 2.43
C TYR A 197 14.78 -10.38 3.59
N ALA A 198 14.87 -9.11 4.01
CA ALA A 198 15.61 -8.67 5.21
C ALA A 198 17.09 -9.15 5.26
N ASN A 199 17.75 -9.26 4.11
CA ASN A 199 19.08 -9.90 3.98
C ASN A 199 20.09 -9.07 3.17
N THR A 200 19.90 -7.74 3.07
CA THR A 200 20.82 -6.82 2.37
C THR A 200 21.18 -7.30 0.96
N TYR A 201 20.19 -7.83 0.25
CA TYR A 201 20.40 -8.46 -1.06
C TYR A 201 20.68 -7.43 -2.16
N HIS A 202 20.26 -6.18 -1.97
CA HIS A 202 20.35 -5.12 -2.98
C HIS A 202 21.31 -4.00 -2.54
N PRO A 203 22.56 -4.30 -2.15
CA PRO A 203 23.48 -3.26 -1.71
C PRO A 203 23.85 -2.36 -2.88
N TRP A 204 24.01 -1.07 -2.60
CA TRP A 204 24.63 -0.14 -3.54
C TRP A 204 26.12 -0.46 -3.68
N THR A 205 26.55 -0.64 -4.93
CA THR A 205 27.94 -0.89 -5.30
C THR A 205 28.45 0.27 -6.15
N THR A 206 29.70 0.68 -5.94
CA THR A 206 30.36 1.62 -6.84
C THR A 206 30.88 0.84 -8.03
N THR A 207 30.50 1.25 -9.23
CA THR A 207 30.96 0.66 -10.49
C THR A 207 31.42 1.76 -11.44
N THR A 208 32.07 1.35 -12.53
CA THR A 208 32.51 2.28 -13.57
C THR A 208 31.82 1.92 -14.88
N THR A 209 31.20 2.91 -15.51
CA THR A 209 30.59 2.76 -16.84
C THR A 209 31.67 2.50 -17.90
N PRO A 210 31.31 1.99 -19.10
CA PRO A 210 32.26 1.81 -20.21
C PRO A 210 33.05 3.09 -20.57
N ASN A 211 32.49 4.27 -20.30
CA ASN A 211 33.12 5.57 -20.54
C ASN A 211 34.00 6.04 -19.36
N ALA A 212 34.46 5.11 -18.51
CA ALA A 212 35.28 5.39 -17.33
C ALA A 212 34.63 6.30 -16.26
N ARG A 213 33.32 6.59 -16.35
CA ARG A 213 32.59 7.39 -15.35
C ARG A 213 32.15 6.52 -14.18
N LYS A 214 32.37 7.00 -12.96
CA LYS A 214 31.87 6.36 -11.73
C LYS A 214 30.35 6.45 -11.65
N CYS A 215 29.73 5.38 -11.16
CA CYS A 215 28.32 5.35 -10.83
C CYS A 215 28.04 4.43 -9.64
N PHE A 216 26.89 4.62 -9.01
CA PHE A 216 26.37 3.68 -8.02
C PHE A 216 25.32 2.80 -8.66
N ALA A 217 25.39 1.49 -8.43
CA ALA A 217 24.44 0.54 -8.95
C ALA A 217 23.92 -0.39 -7.86
N ARG A 218 22.61 -0.71 -7.89
CA ARG A 218 22.02 -1.80 -7.12
C ARG A 218 20.94 -2.51 -7.92
N PRO A 219 20.70 -3.82 -7.69
CA PRO A 219 19.54 -4.50 -8.22
C PRO A 219 18.23 -3.83 -7.79
N LEU A 220 17.20 -3.92 -8.63
CA LEU A 220 15.84 -3.53 -8.24
C LEU A 220 15.33 -4.47 -7.13
N GLY A 221 14.70 -3.88 -6.12
CA GLY A 221 13.90 -4.58 -5.13
C GLY A 221 12.67 -5.22 -5.77
N LEU A 222 12.00 -6.11 -5.05
CA LEU A 222 10.87 -6.88 -5.58
C LEU A 222 9.67 -5.98 -5.93
N VAL A 223 9.31 -5.05 -5.04
CA VAL A 223 8.21 -4.11 -5.32
C VAL A 223 8.59 -3.14 -6.45
N GLU A 224 9.82 -2.63 -6.44
CA GLU A 224 10.34 -1.74 -7.49
C GLU A 224 10.30 -2.43 -8.86
N TYR A 225 10.73 -3.69 -8.93
CA TYR A 225 10.70 -4.51 -10.14
C TYR A 225 9.28 -4.74 -10.67
N SER A 226 8.29 -4.84 -9.79
CA SER A 226 6.88 -4.93 -10.21
C SER A 226 6.39 -3.67 -10.92
N PHE A 227 6.75 -2.49 -10.41
CA PHE A 227 6.40 -1.23 -11.05
C PHE A 227 7.24 -0.96 -12.30
N ASP A 228 8.49 -1.44 -12.32
CA ASP A 228 9.32 -1.44 -13.52
C ASP A 228 8.71 -2.29 -14.63
N THR A 229 8.16 -3.45 -14.29
CA THR A 229 7.42 -4.30 -15.23
C THR A 229 6.15 -3.58 -15.73
N ASP A 230 5.36 -2.96 -14.85
CA ASP A 230 4.21 -2.14 -15.26
C ASP A 230 4.66 -1.04 -16.25
N GLY A 231 5.78 -0.37 -15.98
CA GLY A 231 6.28 0.69 -16.85
C GLY A 231 6.84 0.20 -18.19
N THR A 232 7.76 -0.76 -18.17
CA THR A 232 8.53 -1.19 -19.35
C THR A 232 7.76 -2.12 -20.27
N GLU A 233 6.98 -3.05 -19.72
CA GLU A 233 6.26 -4.05 -20.50
C GLU A 233 4.84 -3.59 -20.89
N TYR A 234 4.30 -2.55 -20.24
CA TYR A 234 2.93 -2.09 -20.43
C TYR A 234 2.80 -0.57 -20.66
N GLY A 235 3.75 0.03 -21.37
CA GLY A 235 3.61 1.39 -21.90
C GLY A 235 3.46 2.47 -20.81
N GLY A 236 4.22 2.36 -19.73
CA GLY A 236 4.19 3.33 -18.63
C GLY A 236 3.05 3.13 -17.64
N ARG A 237 2.38 1.97 -17.64
CA ARG A 237 1.36 1.65 -16.63
C ARG A 237 1.91 1.94 -15.22
N ALA A 238 1.04 2.47 -14.37
CA ALA A 238 1.35 2.95 -13.03
C ALA A 238 2.24 4.20 -12.95
N ASP A 239 2.95 4.66 -13.99
CA ASP A 239 3.74 5.90 -13.90
C ASP A 239 2.90 7.07 -13.36
N MET A 240 3.50 7.87 -12.49
CA MET A 240 2.85 8.98 -11.79
C MET A 240 2.97 10.26 -12.64
N ASN A 241 1.85 10.95 -12.83
CA ASN A 241 1.74 12.12 -13.67
C ASN A 241 1.09 13.25 -12.88
N SER A 242 1.85 14.31 -12.63
CA SER A 242 1.42 15.41 -11.78
C SER A 242 1.51 16.75 -12.52
N LEU A 243 0.40 17.47 -12.59
CA LEU A 243 0.36 18.87 -12.96
C LEU A 243 0.40 19.73 -11.69
N LEU A 244 1.56 20.28 -11.39
CA LEU A 244 1.80 21.19 -10.28
C LEU A 244 1.62 22.64 -10.75
N THR A 245 0.71 23.37 -10.12
CA THR A 245 0.43 24.78 -10.42
C THR A 245 0.88 25.67 -9.27
N LEU A 246 1.70 26.65 -9.59
CA LEU A 246 2.23 27.66 -8.68
C LEU A 246 1.87 29.06 -9.18
N GLU A 247 1.67 29.99 -8.26
CA GLU A 247 1.79 31.41 -8.57
C GLU A 247 3.23 31.84 -8.37
N THR A 248 3.79 32.61 -9.30
CA THR A 248 5.18 33.05 -9.24
C THR A 248 5.33 34.53 -9.56
N SER A 249 6.35 35.12 -8.95
CA SER A 249 6.82 36.48 -9.22
C SER A 249 8.34 36.45 -9.32
N HIS A 250 8.90 37.17 -10.30
CA HIS A 250 10.35 37.23 -10.50
C HIS A 250 10.79 38.55 -11.13
N THR A 251 12.07 38.89 -10.91
CA THR A 251 12.77 40.04 -11.52
C THR A 251 13.93 39.61 -12.41
N LEU A 252 14.01 38.33 -12.76
CA LEU A 252 15.01 37.77 -13.66
C LEU A 252 14.99 38.50 -15.03
N PRO A 253 16.15 38.94 -15.56
CA PRO A 253 16.20 39.89 -16.66
C PRO A 253 15.92 39.28 -18.03
N SER A 254 16.09 37.96 -18.18
CA SER A 254 15.83 37.26 -19.42
C SER A 254 15.08 35.94 -19.23
N LYS A 255 14.52 35.43 -20.33
CA LYS A 255 13.94 34.08 -20.40
C LYS A 255 14.98 33.00 -20.07
N GLU A 256 16.24 33.19 -20.45
CA GLU A 256 17.30 32.23 -20.15
C GLU A 256 17.66 32.20 -18.66
N ASP A 257 17.60 33.33 -17.96
CA ASP A 257 17.80 33.38 -16.50
C ASP A 257 16.66 32.66 -15.77
N PHE A 258 15.42 32.83 -16.25
CA PHE A 258 14.28 32.05 -15.75
C PHE A 258 14.49 30.55 -15.95
N ARG A 259 14.88 30.13 -17.16
CA ARG A 259 15.17 28.71 -17.45
C ARG A 259 16.29 28.17 -16.57
N ARG A 260 17.37 28.92 -16.41
CA ARG A 260 18.48 28.56 -15.52
C ARG A 260 18.00 28.42 -14.09
N ARG A 261 17.17 29.33 -13.58
CA ARG A 261 16.59 29.25 -12.22
C ARG A 261 15.83 27.94 -12.00
N ILE A 262 14.94 27.57 -12.92
CA ILE A 262 14.18 26.32 -12.81
C ILE A 262 15.11 25.10 -12.93
N ALA A 263 16.08 25.12 -13.85
CA ALA A 263 17.04 24.04 -14.02
C ALA A 263 17.91 23.84 -12.78
N LEU A 264 18.39 24.92 -12.14
CA LEU A 264 19.14 24.87 -10.88
C LEU A 264 18.29 24.24 -9.76
N ALA A 265 17.03 24.66 -9.62
CA ALA A 265 16.15 24.11 -8.60
C ALA A 265 15.87 22.61 -8.83
N TRP A 266 15.66 22.20 -10.08
CA TRP A 266 15.46 20.79 -10.43
C TRP A 266 16.74 19.97 -10.24
N ALA A 267 17.91 20.51 -10.60
CA ALA A 267 19.21 19.88 -10.39
C ALA A 267 19.46 19.60 -8.90
N SER A 268 19.28 20.62 -8.05
CA SER A 268 19.43 20.50 -6.60
C SER A 268 18.45 19.47 -6.02
N LEU A 269 17.18 19.48 -6.44
CA LEU A 269 16.21 18.47 -5.99
C LEU A 269 16.68 17.05 -6.34
N ARG A 270 17.15 16.82 -7.57
CA ARG A 270 17.59 15.50 -8.02
C ARG A 270 18.85 14.99 -7.32
N LEU A 271 19.76 15.88 -6.92
CA LEU A 271 20.92 15.50 -6.09
C LEU A 271 20.52 15.16 -4.65
N GLN A 272 19.53 15.87 -4.11
CA GLN A 272 19.01 15.61 -2.77
C GLN A 272 18.11 14.37 -2.70
N HIS A 273 17.49 14.01 -3.82
CA HIS A 273 16.67 12.81 -4.02
C HIS A 273 17.18 11.98 -5.21
N PRO A 274 18.31 11.25 -5.07
CA PRO A 274 19.06 10.67 -6.19
C PRO A 274 18.27 9.73 -7.11
N MET A 275 17.18 9.15 -6.61
CA MET A 275 16.32 8.29 -7.43
C MET A 275 15.67 9.05 -8.58
N LEU A 276 15.43 10.37 -8.46
CA LEU A 276 14.92 11.20 -9.56
C LEU A 276 15.89 11.31 -10.74
N THR A 277 17.19 11.16 -10.54
CA THR A 277 18.20 11.11 -11.62
C THR A 277 18.69 9.70 -11.94
N SER A 278 18.16 8.68 -11.26
CA SER A 278 18.52 7.30 -11.55
C SER A 278 18.06 6.89 -12.94
N ARG A 279 18.70 5.85 -13.48
CA ARG A 279 18.29 5.12 -14.69
C ARG A 279 18.31 3.63 -14.39
N THR A 280 17.64 2.83 -15.20
CA THR A 280 17.72 1.37 -15.13
C THR A 280 18.64 0.81 -16.21
N VAL A 281 19.43 -0.19 -15.84
CA VAL A 281 20.23 -0.99 -16.77
C VAL A 281 19.81 -2.44 -16.63
N GLU A 282 19.63 -3.10 -17.76
CA GLU A 282 19.39 -4.54 -17.83
C GLU A 282 20.71 -5.27 -18.05
N ASN A 283 20.94 -6.31 -17.26
CA ASN A 283 22.05 -7.22 -17.43
C ASN A 283 21.64 -8.30 -18.45
N ALA A 284 22.33 -8.34 -19.59
CA ALA A 284 21.97 -9.23 -20.69
C ALA A 284 22.06 -10.73 -20.35
N GLU A 285 22.92 -11.13 -19.41
CA GLU A 285 23.13 -12.52 -19.03
C GLU A 285 22.06 -13.03 -18.05
N THR A 286 21.69 -12.19 -17.09
CA THR A 286 20.77 -12.55 -16.00
C THR A 286 19.34 -12.07 -16.23
N LEU A 287 19.13 -11.18 -17.21
CA LEU A 287 17.90 -10.39 -17.41
C LEU A 287 17.50 -9.55 -16.18
N GLY A 288 18.38 -9.46 -15.19
CA GLY A 288 18.19 -8.66 -13.99
C GLY A 288 18.30 -7.18 -14.33
N ARG A 289 17.50 -6.35 -13.66
CA ARG A 289 17.57 -4.89 -13.79
C ARG A 289 18.14 -4.28 -12.52
N SER A 290 18.94 -3.24 -12.72
CA SER A 290 19.58 -2.47 -11.66
C SER A 290 19.30 -0.98 -11.84
N PHE A 291 19.10 -0.28 -10.72
CA PHE A 291 19.21 1.16 -10.71
C PHE A 291 20.67 1.56 -10.84
N VAL A 292 20.91 2.63 -11.57
CA VAL A 292 22.22 3.26 -11.72
C VAL A 292 22.07 4.76 -11.49
N VAL A 293 22.92 5.32 -10.64
CA VAL A 293 23.04 6.76 -10.38
C VAL A 293 24.45 7.19 -10.77
N ASP A 294 24.56 8.01 -11.81
CA ASP A 294 25.85 8.49 -12.30
C ASP A 294 26.42 9.57 -11.36
N VAL A 295 27.75 9.57 -11.17
CA VAL A 295 28.45 10.66 -10.48
C VAL A 295 28.98 11.62 -11.55
N CYS A 296 28.52 12.87 -11.52
CA CYS A 296 28.98 13.90 -12.46
C CYS A 296 30.33 14.46 -12.00
N GLU A 297 31.14 14.92 -12.96
CA GLU A 297 32.50 15.42 -12.71
C GLU A 297 32.50 16.84 -12.12
N SER A 298 31.43 17.60 -12.33
CA SER A 298 31.28 18.97 -11.81
C SER A 298 29.82 19.38 -11.61
N ALA A 299 29.59 20.39 -10.78
CA ALA A 299 28.28 21.01 -10.62
C ALA A 299 27.71 21.56 -11.95
N GLU A 300 28.55 22.14 -12.81
CA GLU A 300 28.09 22.66 -14.10
C GLU A 300 27.64 21.53 -15.03
N GLU A 301 28.30 20.37 -15.02
CA GLU A 301 27.83 19.20 -15.76
C GLU A 301 26.43 18.77 -15.28
N VAL A 302 26.19 18.75 -13.96
CA VAL A 302 24.87 18.44 -13.40
C VAL A 302 23.82 19.40 -13.95
N VAL A 303 24.11 20.71 -13.93
CA VAL A 303 23.18 21.74 -14.41
C VAL A 303 22.91 21.60 -15.90
N GLN A 304 23.94 21.35 -16.72
CA GLN A 304 23.77 21.19 -18.16
C GLN A 304 22.98 19.93 -18.52
N ARG A 305 23.29 18.80 -17.89
CA ARG A 305 22.50 17.56 -18.04
C ARG A 305 21.04 17.81 -17.65
N THR A 306 20.83 18.48 -16.51
CA THR A 306 19.49 18.87 -16.06
C THR A 306 18.76 19.71 -17.08
N ARG A 307 19.41 20.73 -17.63
CA ARG A 307 18.80 21.62 -18.61
C ARG A 307 18.42 20.88 -19.89
N GLY A 308 19.23 19.91 -20.32
CA GLY A 308 18.93 19.05 -21.48
C GLY A 308 17.77 18.08 -21.25
N ASP A 309 17.54 17.66 -20.00
CA ASP A 309 16.43 16.77 -19.63
C ASP A 309 15.09 17.51 -19.47
N VAL A 310 15.10 18.84 -19.26
CA VAL A 310 13.89 19.64 -19.10
C VAL A 310 13.25 19.94 -20.45
N VAL A 311 11.96 19.64 -20.58
CA VAL A 311 11.18 19.97 -21.78
C VAL A 311 10.51 21.33 -21.59
N TRP A 312 10.96 22.34 -22.34
CA TRP A 312 10.36 23.67 -22.36
C TRP A 312 9.22 23.69 -23.39
N ILE A 313 7.99 23.58 -22.93
CA ILE A 313 6.81 23.42 -23.80
C ILE A 313 6.63 24.63 -24.73
N GLU A 314 6.97 25.82 -24.24
CA GLU A 314 6.93 27.08 -25.01
C GLU A 314 7.81 27.10 -26.27
N ASP A 315 8.80 26.21 -26.39
CA ASP A 315 9.62 26.09 -27.60
C ASP A 315 8.88 25.38 -28.74
N TYR A 316 7.80 24.67 -28.41
CA TYR A 316 7.04 23.85 -29.34
C TYR A 316 5.60 24.35 -29.53
N HIS A 317 5.01 24.91 -28.46
CA HIS A 317 3.62 25.35 -28.36
C HIS A 317 3.52 26.67 -27.57
N GLN A 318 2.95 27.72 -28.19
CA GLN A 318 2.82 29.04 -27.56
C GLN A 318 1.81 29.05 -26.40
N GLU A 319 0.66 28.40 -26.60
CA GLU A 319 -0.41 28.28 -25.63
C GLU A 319 -0.71 26.81 -25.40
N VAL A 320 -0.83 26.43 -24.13
CA VAL A 320 -1.12 25.05 -23.73
C VAL A 320 -2.08 25.05 -22.54
N ASP A 321 -3.17 24.31 -22.70
CA ASP A 321 -4.00 23.87 -21.58
C ASP A 321 -3.27 22.73 -20.84
N GLY A 322 -2.90 22.98 -19.59
CA GLY A 322 -2.21 21.99 -18.77
C GLY A 322 -3.07 20.77 -18.44
N VAL A 323 -4.41 20.92 -18.39
CA VAL A 323 -5.33 19.81 -18.17
C VAL A 323 -5.35 18.88 -19.37
N GLU A 324 -5.42 19.43 -20.58
CA GLU A 324 -5.36 18.65 -21.80
C GLU A 324 -3.99 18.00 -22.00
N LEU A 325 -2.90 18.73 -21.73
CA LEU A 325 -1.55 18.15 -21.74
C LEU A 325 -1.43 16.97 -20.75
N HIS A 326 -1.99 17.10 -19.55
CA HIS A 326 -2.03 16.01 -18.55
C HIS A 326 -2.84 14.81 -19.03
N ARG A 327 -3.98 15.05 -19.69
CA ARG A 327 -4.82 13.99 -20.29
C ARG A 327 -4.05 13.22 -21.38
N HIS A 328 -3.36 13.92 -22.27
CA HIS A 328 -2.52 13.31 -23.31
C HIS A 328 -1.35 12.55 -22.71
N CYS A 329 -0.70 13.13 -21.69
CA CYS A 329 0.39 12.50 -20.96
C CYS A 329 0.02 11.12 -20.36
N LEU A 330 -1.25 10.84 -20.09
CA LEU A 330 -1.72 9.53 -19.62
C LEU A 330 -1.95 8.51 -20.75
N ASN A 331 -2.03 8.95 -22.02
CA ASN A 331 -2.56 8.16 -23.15
C ASN A 331 -1.63 8.07 -24.36
N VAL A 332 -0.48 8.74 -24.33
CA VAL A 332 0.60 8.61 -25.32
C VAL A 332 1.57 7.50 -24.94
N ALA A 333 2.58 7.24 -25.78
CA ALA A 333 3.70 6.37 -25.45
C ALA A 333 4.32 6.71 -24.08
N ARG A 334 5.07 5.77 -23.49
CA ARG A 334 5.70 6.01 -22.20
C ARG A 334 6.67 7.20 -22.29
N ILE A 335 6.43 8.22 -21.46
CA ILE A 335 7.22 9.46 -21.46
C ILE A 335 8.57 9.29 -20.76
N ILE A 336 8.62 8.41 -19.76
CA ILE A 336 9.86 8.04 -19.09
C ILE A 336 10.69 7.16 -20.01
N GLU A 337 11.97 7.49 -20.14
CA GLU A 337 12.99 6.68 -20.81
C GLU A 337 13.89 6.04 -19.74
N PRO A 338 13.63 4.79 -19.31
CA PRO A 338 14.29 4.23 -18.13
C PRO A 338 15.81 4.15 -18.26
N GLY A 339 16.34 3.98 -19.48
CA GLY A 339 17.78 3.98 -19.75
C GLY A 339 18.46 5.36 -19.58
N LYS A 340 17.69 6.46 -19.52
CA LYS A 340 18.20 7.82 -19.36
C LYS A 340 17.92 8.40 -17.99
N CYS A 341 16.66 8.38 -17.55
CA CYS A 341 16.21 9.01 -16.32
C CYS A 341 14.83 8.48 -15.91
N MET A 342 14.62 8.20 -14.61
CA MET A 342 13.35 7.75 -14.05
C MET A 342 12.34 8.87 -13.76
N SER A 343 12.67 10.13 -14.08
CA SER A 343 11.78 11.28 -13.95
C SER A 343 11.92 12.26 -15.12
N ARG A 344 10.88 13.04 -15.41
CA ARG A 344 10.88 14.05 -16.47
C ARG A 344 10.10 15.29 -16.04
N LEU A 345 10.68 16.47 -16.30
CA LEU A 345 10.09 17.77 -16.00
C LEU A 345 9.72 18.48 -17.30
N HIS A 346 8.46 18.88 -17.41
CA HIS A 346 7.97 19.76 -18.47
C HIS A 346 7.56 21.09 -17.86
N VAL A 347 8.08 22.19 -18.41
CA VAL A 347 7.76 23.54 -17.96
C VAL A 347 6.82 24.16 -18.99
N LEU A 348 5.60 24.46 -18.55
CA LEU A 348 4.58 25.05 -19.43
C LEU A 348 4.82 26.56 -19.59
N PRO A 349 4.30 27.19 -20.68
CA PRO A 349 4.39 28.63 -20.85
C PRO A 349 3.80 29.38 -19.65
N LEU A 350 4.46 30.46 -19.24
CA LEU A 350 3.97 31.35 -18.18
C LEU A 350 2.65 32.01 -18.61
N VAL A 351 1.65 31.99 -17.73
CA VAL A 351 0.38 32.69 -17.96
C VAL A 351 0.33 33.90 -17.05
N ARG A 352 0.16 35.10 -17.61
CA ARG A 352 0.09 36.32 -16.80
C ARG A 352 -1.24 36.37 -16.04
N LEU A 353 -1.17 36.57 -14.73
CA LEU A 353 -2.34 36.68 -13.86
C LEU A 353 -2.82 38.14 -13.75
N PRO A 354 -4.11 38.37 -13.40
CA PRO A 354 -4.68 39.73 -13.27
C PRO A 354 -3.96 40.63 -12.27
N ASN A 355 -3.33 40.04 -11.24
CA ASN A 355 -2.55 40.77 -10.22
C ASN A 355 -1.13 41.15 -10.68
N GLY A 356 -0.75 40.81 -11.92
CA GLY A 356 0.57 41.10 -12.49
C GLY A 356 1.67 40.08 -12.15
N ASN A 357 1.33 39.03 -11.39
CA ASN A 357 2.16 37.84 -11.22
C ASN A 357 1.95 36.87 -12.39
N TYR A 358 2.58 35.70 -12.34
CA TYR A 358 2.43 34.64 -13.34
C TYR A 358 1.95 33.35 -12.71
N GLU A 359 1.19 32.57 -13.46
CA GLU A 359 0.96 31.16 -13.19
C GLU A 359 2.08 30.35 -13.85
N LEU A 360 2.78 29.57 -13.03
CA LEU A 360 3.83 28.64 -13.44
C LEU A 360 3.33 27.22 -13.22
N ARG A 361 3.31 26.44 -14.30
CA ARG A 361 2.83 25.06 -14.29
C ARG A 361 3.94 24.11 -14.68
N PHE A 362 4.01 22.99 -13.97
CA PHE A 362 4.92 21.89 -14.26
C PHE A 362 4.12 20.62 -14.50
N LEU A 363 4.37 19.94 -15.62
CA LEU A 363 3.97 18.54 -15.77
C LEU A 363 5.19 17.67 -15.41
N ILE A 364 5.10 17.02 -14.26
CA ILE A 364 6.14 16.15 -13.70
C ILE A 364 5.69 14.70 -13.86
N VAL A 365 6.50 13.92 -14.58
CA VAL A 365 6.28 12.49 -14.78
C VAL A 365 7.36 11.74 -14.01
N ILE A 366 6.96 10.76 -13.21
CA ILE A 366 7.86 9.96 -12.36
C ILE A 366 7.51 8.49 -12.56
N ALA A 367 8.51 7.66 -12.84
CA ALA A 367 8.28 6.22 -12.88
C ALA A 367 7.89 5.71 -11.49
N HIS A 368 6.82 4.92 -11.42
CA HIS A 368 6.28 4.54 -10.12
C HIS A 368 7.25 3.65 -9.32
N GLN A 369 8.22 3.00 -9.96
CA GLN A 369 9.26 2.18 -9.28
C GLN A 369 10.23 2.97 -8.39
N ILE A 370 10.23 4.32 -8.44
CA ILE A 370 11.06 5.16 -7.59
C ILE A 370 10.26 6.02 -6.61
N SER A 371 8.92 6.00 -6.65
CA SER A 371 8.12 6.93 -5.86
C SER A 371 6.71 6.41 -5.62
N ASP A 372 6.21 6.56 -4.40
CA ASP A 372 4.79 6.50 -4.10
C ASP A 372 4.19 7.92 -3.93
N GLY A 373 2.90 7.99 -3.60
CA GLY A 373 2.22 9.27 -3.37
C GLY A 373 2.87 10.13 -2.30
N LEU A 374 3.40 9.53 -1.23
CA LEU A 374 4.03 10.26 -0.13
C LEU A 374 5.42 10.77 -0.50
N SER A 375 6.24 9.93 -1.13
CA SER A 375 7.54 10.32 -1.69
C SER A 375 7.38 11.45 -2.70
N ALA A 376 6.43 11.34 -3.64
CA ALA A 376 6.16 12.38 -4.62
C ALA A 376 5.74 13.69 -3.94
N TYR A 377 4.88 13.65 -2.93
CA TYR A 377 4.44 14.87 -2.22
C TYR A 377 5.58 15.55 -1.45
N ASN A 378 6.43 14.76 -0.79
CA ASN A 378 7.65 15.27 -0.17
C ASN A 378 8.52 15.98 -1.21
N TRP A 379 8.72 15.37 -2.37
CA TRP A 379 9.57 15.93 -3.42
C TRP A 379 8.96 17.19 -4.06
N TYR A 380 7.65 17.25 -4.27
CA TYR A 380 6.99 18.45 -4.78
C TYR A 380 7.07 19.61 -3.76
N SER A 381 6.79 19.33 -2.49
CA SER A 381 6.94 20.33 -1.41
C SER A 381 8.39 20.83 -1.34
N HIS A 382 9.37 19.92 -1.43
CA HIS A 382 10.78 20.27 -1.41
C HIS A 382 11.20 21.05 -2.65
N PHE A 383 10.66 20.73 -3.82
CA PHE A 383 10.92 21.48 -5.05
C PHE A 383 10.41 22.92 -4.94
N ILE A 384 9.21 23.13 -4.40
CA ILE A 384 8.68 24.48 -4.13
C ILE A 384 9.59 25.21 -3.14
N HIS A 385 10.08 24.53 -2.11
CA HIS A 385 11.04 25.13 -1.18
C HIS A 385 12.32 25.59 -1.89
N ILE A 386 12.96 24.71 -2.67
CA ILE A 386 14.17 25.03 -3.44
C ILE A 386 13.92 26.18 -4.42
N LEU A 387 12.75 26.23 -5.08
CA LEU A 387 12.37 27.34 -5.94
C LEU A 387 12.36 28.70 -5.20
N ASN A 388 12.16 28.73 -3.88
CA ASN A 388 12.16 29.94 -3.05
C ASN A 388 13.47 30.20 -2.30
N THR A 389 14.46 29.31 -2.45
CA THR A 389 15.81 29.43 -1.90
C THR A 389 16.63 30.42 -2.74
N PRO A 390 17.50 31.27 -2.14
CA PRO A 390 18.38 32.14 -2.91
C PRO A 390 19.26 31.36 -3.89
N GLN A 391 19.45 31.88 -5.11
CA GLN A 391 20.20 31.18 -6.15
C GLN A 391 21.63 30.77 -5.73
N PRO A 392 22.42 31.62 -5.04
CA PRO A 392 23.77 31.23 -4.59
C PRO A 392 23.76 30.02 -3.64
N THR A 393 22.70 29.88 -2.83
CA THR A 393 22.53 28.73 -1.95
C THR A 393 22.20 27.47 -2.76
N ILE A 394 21.35 27.56 -3.78
CA ILE A 394 21.06 26.43 -4.68
C ILE A 394 22.33 25.97 -5.41
N GLU A 395 23.13 26.91 -5.92
CA GLU A 395 24.41 26.60 -6.58
C GLU A 395 25.41 25.95 -5.61
N HIS A 396 25.50 26.45 -4.38
CA HIS A 396 26.29 25.82 -3.31
C HIS A 396 25.82 24.40 -2.98
N ASP A 397 24.50 24.19 -2.89
CA ASP A 397 23.91 22.87 -2.65
C ASP A 397 24.26 21.89 -3.78
N ILE A 398 24.26 22.33 -5.04
CA ILE A 398 24.67 21.49 -6.18
C ILE A 398 26.16 21.14 -6.07
N GLU A 399 27.01 22.13 -5.77
CA GLU A 399 28.45 21.92 -5.56
C GLU A 399 28.73 20.93 -4.43
N MET A 400 27.94 20.96 -3.35
CA MET A 400 28.05 20.04 -2.24
C MET A 400 27.51 18.65 -2.58
N PHE A 401 26.28 18.57 -3.11
CA PHE A 401 25.54 17.31 -3.21
C PHE A 401 25.91 16.46 -4.44
N HIS A 402 26.60 17.01 -5.45
CA HIS A 402 27.11 16.19 -6.57
C HIS A 402 28.30 15.31 -6.20
N GLN A 403 28.93 15.57 -5.05
CA GLN A 403 30.09 14.81 -4.58
C GLN A 403 29.72 13.34 -4.31
N GLU A 404 30.62 12.42 -4.67
CA GLU A 404 30.43 10.97 -4.54
C GLU A 404 29.95 10.56 -3.12
N SER A 405 30.58 11.13 -2.08
CA SER A 405 30.27 10.85 -0.68
C SER A 405 28.86 11.32 -0.27
N GLU A 406 28.40 12.44 -0.81
CA GLU A 406 27.09 13.03 -0.51
C GLU A 406 25.97 12.29 -1.24
N ILE A 407 26.19 11.88 -2.50
CA ILE A 407 25.25 11.02 -3.22
C ILE A 407 25.08 9.71 -2.44
N LYS A 408 26.17 9.05 -2.06
CA LYS A 408 26.14 7.75 -1.36
C LYS A 408 25.30 7.76 -0.08
N LYS A 409 25.35 8.85 0.71
CA LYS A 409 24.56 9.01 1.95
C LYS A 409 23.06 9.09 1.72
N ARG A 410 22.63 9.45 0.50
CA ARG A 410 21.22 9.69 0.12
C ARG A 410 20.61 8.55 -0.68
N LEU A 411 21.40 7.54 -1.04
CA LEU A 411 20.92 6.39 -1.80
C LEU A 411 20.01 5.52 -0.92
N PRO A 412 18.71 5.36 -1.27
CA PRO A 412 17.79 4.58 -0.46
C PRO A 412 18.04 3.08 -0.66
N PRO A 413 17.94 2.26 0.41
CA PRO A 413 17.95 0.81 0.26
C PRO A 413 16.72 0.32 -0.50
N ALA A 414 16.76 -0.92 -1.01
CA ALA A 414 15.55 -1.57 -1.49
C ALA A 414 14.56 -1.80 -0.34
N GLN A 415 13.27 -1.75 -0.65
CA GLN A 415 12.21 -1.91 0.36
C GLN A 415 12.33 -3.23 1.13
N GLU A 416 12.71 -4.32 0.47
CA GLU A 416 12.81 -5.64 1.10
C GLU A 416 13.98 -5.74 2.09
N ASP A 417 15.01 -4.90 1.92
CA ASP A 417 16.13 -4.80 2.85
C ASP A 417 15.77 -4.02 4.13
N LEU A 418 14.65 -3.28 4.11
CA LEU A 418 14.08 -2.59 5.28
C LEU A 418 13.14 -3.48 6.11
N TYR A 419 12.82 -4.68 5.63
CA TYR A 419 11.92 -5.58 6.37
C TYR A 419 12.54 -6.09 7.66
N PRO A 420 11.74 -6.29 8.73
CA PRO A 420 12.23 -6.87 9.96
C PRO A 420 12.64 -8.32 9.73
N ARG A 421 13.79 -8.71 10.28
CA ARG A 421 14.19 -10.12 10.33
C ARG A 421 13.13 -10.94 11.06
N VAL A 422 12.82 -12.10 10.48
CA VAL A 422 11.74 -12.97 10.92
C VAL A 422 12.04 -13.60 12.29
N ALA A 423 13.26 -14.11 12.48
CA ALA A 423 13.63 -14.89 13.65
C ALA A 423 15.13 -14.83 13.94
N PRO A 424 15.55 -15.06 15.21
CA PRO A 424 16.96 -15.04 15.59
C PRO A 424 17.75 -16.25 15.10
N ASN A 425 17.08 -17.34 14.69
CA ASN A 425 17.73 -18.54 14.19
C ASN A 425 16.99 -19.14 12.99
N LYS A 426 17.72 -19.95 12.21
CA LYS A 426 17.24 -20.56 10.96
C LYS A 426 16.07 -21.52 11.15
N VAL A 427 16.02 -22.27 12.25
CA VAL A 427 14.90 -23.19 12.53
C VAL A 427 13.59 -22.42 12.68
N ARG A 428 13.60 -21.35 13.48
CA ARG A 428 12.43 -20.47 13.66
C ARG A 428 12.05 -19.73 12.39
N GLU A 429 13.03 -19.31 11.58
CA GLU A 429 12.79 -18.69 10.28
C GLU A 429 12.02 -19.65 9.34
N ARG A 430 12.46 -20.92 9.24
CA ARG A 430 11.80 -21.95 8.44
C ARG A 430 10.35 -22.17 8.87
N TRP A 431 10.11 -22.29 10.17
CA TRP A 431 8.75 -22.46 10.70
C TRP A 431 7.86 -21.27 10.45
N PHE A 432 8.38 -20.07 10.63
CA PHE A 432 7.62 -18.87 10.31
C PHE A 432 7.13 -18.92 8.86
N TRP A 433 8.02 -19.17 7.89
CA TRP A 433 7.63 -19.23 6.49
C TRP A 433 6.68 -20.39 6.18
N ALA A 434 6.90 -21.57 6.77
CA ALA A 434 5.97 -22.69 6.63
C ALA A 434 4.57 -22.34 7.15
N ILE A 435 4.49 -21.73 8.34
CA ILE A 435 3.23 -21.27 8.94
C ILE A 435 2.57 -20.19 8.08
N ILE A 436 3.32 -19.20 7.59
CA ILE A 436 2.78 -18.16 6.71
C ILE A 436 2.18 -18.77 5.44
N ARG A 437 2.87 -19.72 4.80
CA ARG A 437 2.38 -20.43 3.60
C ARG A 437 1.09 -21.18 3.87
N VAL A 438 1.02 -21.95 4.95
CA VAL A 438 -0.19 -22.67 5.39
C VAL A 438 -1.32 -21.68 5.67
N LEU A 439 -1.05 -20.61 6.42
CA LEU A 439 -2.04 -19.60 6.75
C LEU A 439 -2.60 -18.92 5.50
N ARG A 440 -1.79 -18.65 4.48
CA ARG A 440 -2.25 -18.13 3.18
C ARG A 440 -3.08 -19.15 2.40
N HIS A 441 -2.79 -20.44 2.53
CA HIS A 441 -3.55 -21.52 1.90
C HIS A 441 -4.93 -21.73 2.55
N VAL A 442 -5.02 -21.67 3.88
CA VAL A 442 -6.27 -21.92 4.62
C VAL A 442 -7.07 -20.65 4.94
N ARG A 443 -6.52 -19.47 4.62
CA ARG A 443 -7.14 -18.18 4.90
C ARG A 443 -8.52 -18.08 4.24
N LYS A 444 -9.48 -17.49 4.96
CA LYS A 444 -10.72 -17.00 4.37
C LYS A 444 -10.44 -15.75 3.55
N THR A 445 -10.85 -15.78 2.29
CA THR A 445 -10.72 -14.66 1.36
C THR A 445 -11.89 -13.69 1.53
N LEU A 446 -11.82 -12.58 0.79
CA LEU A 446 -12.93 -11.64 0.73
C LEU A 446 -14.23 -12.35 0.32
N PRO A 447 -15.38 -11.97 0.91
CA PRO A 447 -16.68 -12.48 0.48
C PRO A 447 -16.97 -12.04 -0.96
N PRO A 448 -18.00 -12.62 -1.62
CA PRO A 448 -18.50 -12.10 -2.88
C PRO A 448 -18.82 -10.60 -2.77
N THR A 449 -18.44 -9.85 -3.80
CA THR A 449 -18.59 -8.38 -3.87
C THR A 449 -19.40 -8.02 -5.11
N PHE A 450 -20.11 -6.90 -5.07
CA PHE A 450 -20.74 -6.43 -6.32
C PHE A 450 -19.65 -5.90 -7.27
N PRO A 451 -19.80 -6.15 -8.59
CA PRO A 451 -18.85 -5.65 -9.59
C PRO A 451 -18.88 -4.12 -9.62
N ASN A 452 -17.79 -3.49 -10.04
CA ASN A 452 -17.76 -2.04 -10.21
C ASN A 452 -18.90 -1.57 -11.14
N PRO A 453 -19.87 -0.77 -10.67
CA PRO A 453 -21.02 -0.34 -11.47
C PRO A 453 -20.62 0.61 -12.60
N LEU A 454 -19.39 1.14 -12.60
CA LEU A 454 -18.92 2.05 -13.64
C LEU A 454 -18.38 1.32 -14.86
N LYS A 455 -18.25 -0.01 -14.79
CA LYS A 455 -17.74 -0.78 -15.92
C LYS A 455 -18.72 -0.74 -17.08
N ARG A 456 -18.18 -0.57 -18.28
CA ARG A 456 -18.90 -0.80 -19.54
C ARG A 456 -19.40 -2.24 -19.55
N LYS A 457 -20.52 -2.45 -20.23
CA LYS A 457 -21.01 -3.82 -20.54
C LYS A 457 -19.96 -4.60 -21.32
N GLU A 458 -19.31 -3.92 -22.27
CA GLU A 458 -18.21 -4.45 -23.07
C GLU A 458 -17.00 -3.52 -22.93
N ARG A 459 -15.86 -4.08 -22.51
CA ARG A 459 -14.60 -3.34 -22.43
C ARG A 459 -14.12 -3.06 -23.87
N LEU A 460 -13.60 -1.87 -24.12
CA LEU A 460 -12.94 -1.57 -25.39
C LEU A 460 -11.70 -2.48 -25.54
N GLU A 461 -11.61 -3.19 -26.65
CA GLU A 461 -10.51 -4.14 -26.89
C GLU A 461 -9.17 -3.42 -26.97
N GLU A 462 -9.14 -2.27 -27.63
CA GLU A 462 -7.93 -1.48 -27.88
C GLU A 462 -8.02 -0.06 -27.31
N ALA A 463 -6.87 0.54 -27.04
CA ALA A 463 -6.79 1.96 -26.69
C ALA A 463 -7.24 2.81 -27.89
N ALA A 464 -8.21 3.69 -27.68
CA ALA A 464 -8.60 4.70 -28.63
C ALA A 464 -7.40 5.64 -28.91
N PRO A 465 -7.12 5.93 -30.18
CA PRO A 465 -6.06 6.85 -30.55
C PRO A 465 -6.40 8.28 -30.09
N PHE A 466 -5.41 8.98 -29.57
CA PHE A 466 -5.53 10.39 -29.21
C PHE A 466 -5.13 11.29 -30.38
N PRO A 467 -5.77 12.46 -30.55
CA PRO A 467 -5.32 13.41 -31.55
C PRO A 467 -3.87 13.86 -31.24
N PRO A 468 -2.99 13.99 -32.24
CA PRO A 468 -1.57 14.27 -32.02
C PRO A 468 -1.27 15.75 -31.69
N LEU A 469 -2.05 16.36 -30.79
CA LEU A 469 -1.99 17.79 -30.45
C LEU A 469 -0.60 18.23 -29.94
N PHE A 470 0.11 17.32 -29.28
CA PHE A 470 1.42 17.54 -28.69
C PHE A 470 2.51 16.67 -29.33
N SER A 471 2.39 16.35 -30.63
CA SER A 471 3.30 15.44 -31.35
C SER A 471 4.77 15.89 -31.39
N LYS A 472 5.05 17.17 -31.12
CA LYS A 472 6.42 17.69 -31.03
C LYS A 472 7.14 17.23 -29.76
N ILE A 473 6.41 16.81 -28.73
CA ILE A 473 6.96 16.45 -27.42
C ILE A 473 6.55 15.05 -26.95
N PHE A 474 5.46 14.50 -27.48
CA PHE A 474 4.97 13.16 -27.17
C PHE A 474 4.90 12.30 -28.43
N ASP A 475 5.11 11.00 -28.22
CA ASP A 475 5.02 10.00 -29.27
C ASP A 475 3.60 9.39 -29.30
N TYR A 476 2.97 9.48 -30.47
CA TYR A 476 1.64 8.96 -30.79
C TYR A 476 1.71 7.75 -31.74
N GLY A 477 2.92 7.23 -32.00
CA GLY A 477 3.16 6.06 -32.84
C GLY A 477 2.33 4.87 -32.37
N GLU A 478 1.84 4.10 -33.34
CA GLU A 478 0.98 2.94 -33.09
C GLU A 478 1.76 1.83 -32.37
N GLU A 479 3.02 1.66 -32.73
CA GLU A 479 3.96 0.70 -32.16
C GLU A 479 4.24 0.92 -30.67
N ASN A 480 4.11 2.17 -30.19
CA ASN A 480 4.38 2.56 -28.81
C ASN A 480 3.10 2.95 -28.05
N ARG A 481 1.92 2.74 -28.66
CA ARG A 481 0.63 3.06 -28.03
C ARG A 481 0.46 2.26 -26.73
N PRO A 482 0.02 2.88 -25.63
CA PRO A 482 -0.25 2.13 -24.41
C PRO A 482 -1.35 1.08 -24.65
N PRO A 483 -1.34 -0.05 -23.92
CA PRO A 483 -2.28 -1.15 -24.14
C PRO A 483 -3.75 -0.80 -23.84
N MET A 484 -4.00 0.33 -23.17
CA MET A 484 -5.33 0.85 -22.89
C MET A 484 -5.25 2.35 -22.59
N ASN A 485 -6.36 3.05 -22.72
CA ASN A 485 -6.45 4.44 -22.29
C ASN A 485 -6.54 4.54 -20.77
N SER A 486 -5.91 5.56 -20.21
CA SER A 486 -6.03 5.96 -18.81
C SER A 486 -6.84 7.25 -18.70
N GLY A 487 -7.91 7.20 -17.92
CA GLY A 487 -8.72 8.36 -17.60
C GLY A 487 -8.37 8.95 -16.24
N HIS A 488 -8.68 10.24 -16.05
CA HIS A 488 -8.56 10.93 -14.78
C HIS A 488 -9.78 11.80 -14.53
N VAL A 489 -10.37 11.72 -13.33
CA VAL A 489 -11.46 12.60 -12.91
C VAL A 489 -11.19 13.08 -11.49
N THR A 490 -11.60 14.32 -11.18
CA THR A 490 -11.53 14.87 -9.84
C THR A 490 -12.91 15.16 -9.27
N ALA A 491 -13.08 14.92 -7.97
CA ALA A 491 -14.22 15.37 -7.21
C ALA A 491 -13.72 16.08 -5.95
N ALA A 492 -14.20 17.29 -5.70
CA ALA A 492 -13.92 18.01 -4.47
C ALA A 492 -15.26 18.36 -3.81
N LEU A 493 -15.36 18.09 -2.51
CA LEU A 493 -16.51 18.52 -1.73
C LEU A 493 -16.49 20.04 -1.59
N SER A 494 -17.67 20.66 -1.43
CA SER A 494 -17.71 22.06 -1.04
C SER A 494 -17.11 22.24 0.36
N ARG A 495 -16.77 23.48 0.74
CA ARG A 495 -16.30 23.79 2.11
C ARG A 495 -17.30 23.35 3.16
N THR A 496 -18.59 23.60 2.92
CA THR A 496 -19.68 23.21 3.82
C THR A 496 -19.81 21.69 3.92
N ALA A 497 -19.77 20.97 2.79
CA ALA A 497 -19.84 19.51 2.76
C ALA A 497 -18.62 18.89 3.48
N SER A 498 -17.42 19.38 3.20
CA SER A 498 -16.19 18.94 3.88
C SER A 498 -16.28 19.14 5.39
N ALA A 499 -16.68 20.33 5.84
CA ALA A 499 -16.85 20.61 7.26
C ALA A 499 -17.89 19.69 7.93
N ARG A 500 -19.00 19.40 7.24
CA ARG A 500 -20.02 18.45 7.70
C ARG A 500 -19.47 17.04 7.81
N MET A 501 -18.82 16.52 6.76
CA MET A 501 -18.19 15.20 6.75
C MET A 501 -17.15 15.07 7.89
N LEU A 502 -16.29 16.08 8.07
CA LEU A 502 -15.31 16.12 9.15
C LEU A 502 -16.00 16.11 10.53
N SER A 503 -17.08 16.86 10.70
CA SER A 503 -17.89 16.88 11.93
C SER A 503 -18.53 15.52 12.20
N LEU A 504 -19.10 14.89 11.17
CA LEU A 504 -19.69 13.56 11.25
C LEU A 504 -18.64 12.53 11.71
N CYS A 505 -17.46 12.48 11.06
CA CYS A 505 -16.36 11.59 11.46
C CYS A 505 -15.96 11.79 12.94
N ARG A 506 -15.81 13.05 13.38
CA ARG A 506 -15.49 13.37 14.78
C ARG A 506 -16.60 12.91 15.74
N SER A 507 -17.87 13.12 15.39
CA SER A 507 -19.02 12.76 16.23
C SER A 507 -19.13 11.26 16.54
N ILE A 508 -18.53 10.40 15.71
CA ILE A 508 -18.50 8.94 15.89
C ILE A 508 -17.10 8.39 16.17
N ASN A 509 -16.12 9.27 16.45
CA ASN A 509 -14.74 8.94 16.78
C ASN A 509 -14.04 8.03 15.74
N VAL A 510 -14.16 8.39 14.46
CA VAL A 510 -13.48 7.71 13.34
C VAL A 510 -12.51 8.65 12.60
N SER A 511 -11.53 8.08 11.91
CA SER A 511 -10.61 8.85 11.09
C SER A 511 -11.29 9.47 9.86
N ILE A 512 -10.78 10.61 9.39
CA ILE A 512 -11.24 11.26 8.15
C ILE A 512 -11.06 10.31 6.95
N GLY A 513 -9.93 9.59 6.90
CA GLY A 513 -9.68 8.59 5.88
C GLY A 513 -10.76 7.50 5.83
N ALA A 514 -11.22 6.99 6.98
CA ALA A 514 -12.34 6.05 7.02
C ALA A 514 -13.64 6.68 6.49
N GLY A 515 -13.86 7.97 6.76
CA GLY A 515 -14.93 8.75 6.13
C GLY A 515 -14.81 8.79 4.60
N CYS A 516 -13.61 9.00 4.06
CA CYS A 516 -13.38 8.99 2.60
C CYS A 516 -13.71 7.64 1.97
N PHE A 517 -13.32 6.54 2.62
CA PHE A 517 -13.72 5.18 2.21
C PHE A 517 -15.23 4.99 2.24
N ALA A 518 -15.89 5.51 3.27
CA ALA A 518 -17.34 5.43 3.39
C ALA A 518 -18.04 6.22 2.28
N LEU A 519 -17.58 7.43 1.97
CA LEU A 519 -18.16 8.24 0.92
C LEU A 519 -17.99 7.59 -0.45
N ALA A 520 -16.79 7.09 -0.77
CA ALA A 520 -16.52 6.34 -2.00
C ALA A 520 -17.42 5.09 -2.11
N GLY A 521 -17.57 4.34 -1.01
CA GLY A 521 -18.42 3.16 -0.95
C GLY A 521 -19.90 3.47 -1.14
N LEU A 522 -20.43 4.50 -0.49
CA LEU A 522 -21.81 4.92 -0.64
C LEU A 522 -22.10 5.40 -2.07
N SER A 523 -21.19 6.16 -2.69
CA SER A 523 -21.30 6.53 -4.10
C SER A 523 -21.43 5.29 -4.99
N MET A 524 -20.56 4.28 -4.80
CA MET A 524 -20.61 3.04 -5.58
C MET A 524 -21.88 2.23 -5.33
N MET A 525 -22.34 2.13 -4.07
CA MET A 525 -23.57 1.41 -3.72
C MET A 525 -24.80 2.02 -4.39
N GLU A 526 -24.93 3.35 -4.38
CA GLU A 526 -26.08 4.03 -5.00
C GLU A 526 -26.08 3.91 -6.52
N LEU A 527 -24.90 3.94 -7.15
CA LEU A 527 -24.77 3.71 -8.59
C LEU A 527 -25.15 2.27 -8.97
N TYR A 528 -24.72 1.30 -8.16
CA TYR A 528 -25.08 -0.10 -8.34
C TYR A 528 -26.59 -0.34 -8.12
N GLU A 529 -27.18 0.29 -7.11
CA GLU A 529 -28.62 0.25 -6.85
C GLU A 529 -29.44 0.81 -8.02
N HIS A 530 -29.00 1.96 -8.55
CA HIS A 530 -29.66 2.61 -9.68
C HIS A 530 -29.61 1.77 -10.96
N GLN A 531 -28.48 1.09 -11.22
CA GLN A 531 -28.33 0.23 -12.39
C GLN A 531 -29.06 -1.12 -12.28
N HIS A 532 -29.25 -1.58 -11.04
CA HIS A 532 -29.85 -2.88 -10.75
C HIS A 532 -31.02 -2.75 -9.76
N PRO A 533 -32.10 -2.04 -10.11
CA PRO A 533 -33.27 -1.88 -9.24
C PRO A 533 -34.00 -3.20 -8.98
N GLU A 534 -33.82 -4.19 -9.85
CA GLU A 534 -34.42 -5.52 -9.75
C GLU A 534 -33.85 -6.39 -8.62
N ILE A 535 -32.66 -6.09 -8.12
CA ILE A 535 -32.00 -6.87 -7.06
C ILE A 535 -32.56 -6.42 -5.69
N PRO A 536 -33.25 -7.30 -4.93
CA PRO A 536 -33.74 -6.95 -3.61
C PRO A 536 -32.61 -6.65 -2.62
N ASP A 537 -32.81 -5.73 -1.67
CA ASP A 537 -31.79 -5.28 -0.71
C ASP A 537 -31.08 -6.43 0.02
N LYS A 538 -31.83 -7.45 0.46
CA LYS A 538 -31.29 -8.64 1.14
C LYS A 538 -30.33 -9.48 0.29
N ASN A 539 -30.36 -9.33 -1.04
CA ASN A 539 -29.53 -10.05 -1.98
C ASN A 539 -28.36 -9.19 -2.49
N ARG A 540 -28.25 -7.93 -2.08
CA ARG A 540 -27.16 -7.05 -2.52
C ARG A 540 -25.86 -7.43 -1.83
N LEU A 541 -24.83 -7.65 -2.63
CA LEU A 541 -23.48 -7.98 -2.16
C LEU A 541 -22.82 -6.75 -1.51
N PRO A 542 -21.86 -6.93 -0.59
CA PRO A 542 -21.12 -5.84 0.03
C PRO A 542 -20.21 -5.10 -0.97
N PHE A 543 -19.88 -3.87 -0.61
CA PHE A 543 -18.80 -3.10 -1.25
C PHE A 543 -17.46 -3.55 -0.69
N THR A 544 -16.45 -3.72 -1.53
CA THR A 544 -15.09 -3.96 -1.05
C THR A 544 -14.11 -2.99 -1.69
N ALA A 545 -13.30 -2.36 -0.86
CA ALA A 545 -12.25 -1.43 -1.27
C ALA A 545 -10.88 -2.05 -1.08
N GLY A 546 -10.18 -2.36 -2.17
CA GLY A 546 -8.74 -2.63 -2.14
C GLY A 546 -8.00 -1.33 -1.84
N PHE A 547 -6.85 -1.38 -1.18
CA PHE A 547 -6.11 -0.15 -0.87
C PHE A 547 -4.61 -0.38 -0.77
N PRO A 548 -3.80 0.61 -1.20
CA PRO A 548 -2.39 0.61 -0.92
C PRO A 548 -2.15 0.93 0.56
N LEU A 549 -1.15 0.28 1.14
CA LEU A 549 -0.68 0.47 2.50
C LEU A 549 0.70 1.11 2.46
N ASN A 550 0.93 2.15 3.27
CA ASN A 550 2.27 2.69 3.50
C ASN A 550 3.05 1.70 4.39
N PRO A 551 4.13 1.06 3.91
CA PRO A 551 4.86 0.07 4.71
C PRO A 551 5.83 0.72 5.71
N ARG A 552 6.13 2.02 5.58
CA ARG A 552 7.13 2.72 6.41
C ARG A 552 6.91 2.57 7.93
N PRO A 553 5.66 2.60 8.47
CA PRO A 553 5.42 2.40 9.90
C PRO A 553 5.76 0.98 10.41
N PHE A 554 6.02 0.02 9.53
CA PHE A 554 6.31 -1.38 9.87
C PHE A 554 7.80 -1.72 9.78
N PHE A 555 8.65 -0.77 9.36
CA PHE A 555 10.10 -0.98 9.35
C PHE A 555 10.68 -0.88 10.77
N PRO A 556 11.79 -1.58 11.05
CA PRO A 556 12.50 -1.48 12.33
C PRO A 556 12.82 -0.02 12.67
N THR A 557 12.64 0.38 13.93
CA THR A 557 13.02 1.70 14.43
C THR A 557 14.24 1.58 15.36
N PRO A 558 15.30 2.40 15.19
CA PRO A 558 15.49 3.38 14.13
C PRO A 558 15.73 2.72 12.76
N VAL A 559 15.20 3.31 11.69
CA VAL A 559 15.55 2.89 10.33
C VAL A 559 16.94 3.43 10.04
N PRO A 560 17.94 2.61 9.63
CA PRO A 560 19.31 3.07 9.40
C PRO A 560 19.43 4.15 8.33
N THR A 561 18.49 4.21 7.39
CA THR A 561 18.44 5.19 6.31
C THR A 561 16.98 5.56 6.03
N PRO A 562 16.65 6.85 5.81
CA PRO A 562 15.30 7.27 5.46
C PRO A 562 14.73 6.50 4.27
N ALA A 563 13.49 6.02 4.40
CA ALA A 563 12.77 5.28 3.37
C ALA A 563 12.12 6.22 2.33
N GLU A 564 12.92 7.16 1.79
CA GLU A 564 12.48 8.27 0.93
C GLU A 564 11.96 7.84 -0.45
N SER A 565 12.33 6.65 -0.93
CA SER A 565 11.89 6.06 -2.21
C SER A 565 11.08 4.77 -2.02
N CYS A 566 10.53 4.57 -0.82
CA CYS A 566 9.79 3.36 -0.50
C CYS A 566 8.43 3.31 -1.21
N MET A 567 8.05 2.12 -1.62
CA MET A 567 6.85 1.86 -2.40
C MET A 567 5.67 1.39 -1.55
N LEU A 568 4.49 1.38 -2.16
CA LEU A 568 3.26 0.92 -1.51
C LEU A 568 3.27 -0.60 -1.35
N ALA A 569 2.73 -1.09 -0.24
CA ALA A 569 2.20 -2.43 -0.14
C ALA A 569 0.72 -2.45 -0.57
N PHE A 570 0.14 -3.61 -0.86
CA PHE A 570 -1.23 -3.74 -1.34
C PHE A 570 -2.06 -4.66 -0.44
N SER A 571 -3.13 -4.13 0.15
CA SER A 571 -4.10 -4.92 0.90
C SER A 571 -5.13 -5.55 -0.06
N GLU A 572 -5.60 -6.75 0.26
CA GLU A 572 -6.76 -7.37 -0.42
C GLU A 572 -8.01 -6.49 -0.30
N GLY A 573 -8.14 -5.75 0.80
CA GLY A 573 -9.15 -4.71 0.97
C GLY A 573 -9.91 -4.79 2.29
N ILE A 574 -10.84 -3.85 2.45
CA ILE A 574 -11.84 -3.85 3.53
C ILE A 574 -13.24 -4.07 2.95
N VAL A 575 -14.06 -4.83 3.66
CA VAL A 575 -15.46 -5.08 3.30
C VAL A 575 -16.33 -4.06 4.00
N MET A 576 -17.34 -3.54 3.32
CA MET A 576 -18.36 -2.64 3.87
C MET A 576 -19.74 -3.15 3.46
N PRO A 577 -20.69 -3.30 4.40
CA PRO A 577 -22.01 -3.83 4.10
C PRO A 577 -22.74 -2.92 3.12
N PHE A 578 -23.55 -3.50 2.24
CA PHE A 578 -24.40 -2.71 1.35
C PHE A 578 -25.48 -2.01 2.17
N LEU A 579 -25.68 -0.70 1.96
CA LEU A 579 -26.79 0.05 2.55
C LEU A 579 -27.58 0.75 1.44
N PRO A 580 -28.89 0.49 1.30
CA PRO A 580 -29.72 1.05 0.23
C PRO A 580 -29.91 2.57 0.37
N SER A 581 -30.14 3.25 -0.75
CA SER A 581 -30.36 4.72 -0.80
C SER A 581 -31.64 5.18 -0.12
N SER A 582 -32.57 4.26 0.15
CA SER A 582 -33.79 4.51 0.93
C SER A 582 -33.52 4.88 2.39
N LEU A 583 -32.34 4.51 2.93
CA LEU A 583 -31.95 4.84 4.30
C LEU A 583 -31.37 6.27 4.40
N PRO A 584 -31.52 6.95 5.55
CA PRO A 584 -30.98 8.30 5.75
C PRO A 584 -29.45 8.36 5.52
N VAL A 585 -29.02 9.29 4.66
CA VAL A 585 -27.62 9.39 4.20
C VAL A 585 -26.60 9.52 5.34
N GLU A 586 -26.89 10.34 6.36
CA GLU A 586 -25.98 10.50 7.50
C GLU A 586 -25.85 9.23 8.34
N ALA A 587 -26.96 8.50 8.51
CA ALA A 587 -26.95 7.25 9.26
C ALA A 587 -26.13 6.18 8.51
N ARG A 588 -26.32 6.08 7.18
CA ARG A 588 -25.52 5.23 6.31
C ARG A 588 -24.03 5.58 6.39
N PHE A 589 -23.70 6.87 6.24
CA PHE A 589 -22.32 7.35 6.34
C PHE A 589 -21.67 6.97 7.67
N LYS A 590 -22.34 7.25 8.80
CA LYS A 590 -21.80 6.93 10.13
C LYS A 590 -21.56 5.43 10.30
N LEU A 591 -22.48 4.59 9.85
CA LEU A 591 -22.36 3.14 9.97
C LEU A 591 -21.20 2.59 9.11
N ILE A 592 -21.14 2.99 7.85
CA ILE A 592 -20.06 2.57 6.94
C ILE A 592 -18.70 3.11 7.42
N ALA A 593 -18.62 4.36 7.86
CA ALA A 593 -17.38 4.94 8.35
C ALA A 593 -16.88 4.23 9.62
N ARG A 594 -17.76 3.82 10.54
CA ARG A 594 -17.40 2.97 11.69
C ARG A 594 -16.84 1.62 11.23
N HIS A 595 -17.51 0.98 10.27
CA HIS A 595 -17.06 -0.29 9.72
C HIS A 595 -15.68 -0.17 9.07
N ALA A 596 -15.52 0.80 8.15
CA ALA A 596 -14.25 1.08 7.48
C ALA A 596 -13.14 1.38 8.50
N ASN A 597 -13.43 2.19 9.51
CA ASN A 597 -12.47 2.53 10.56
C ASN A 597 -12.06 1.31 11.40
N ARG A 598 -12.98 0.41 11.73
CA ARG A 598 -12.65 -0.84 12.44
C ARG A 598 -11.71 -1.70 11.60
N GLU A 599 -12.01 -1.88 10.33
CA GLU A 599 -11.18 -2.69 9.42
C GLU A 599 -9.80 -2.04 9.17
N LEU A 600 -9.76 -0.72 8.94
CA LEU A 600 -8.52 0.02 8.70
C LEU A 600 -7.62 0.12 9.93
N ARG A 601 -8.20 0.22 11.14
CA ARG A 601 -7.44 0.27 12.41
C ARG A 601 -6.53 -0.94 12.58
N MET A 602 -6.90 -2.09 12.03
CA MET A 602 -6.07 -3.29 12.06
C MET A 602 -4.71 -3.07 11.37
N TYR A 603 -4.68 -2.22 10.34
CA TYR A 603 -3.46 -1.84 9.61
C TYR A 603 -2.76 -0.59 10.18
N GLN A 604 -3.35 0.08 11.17
CA GLN A 604 -2.78 1.29 11.78
C GLN A 604 -2.13 1.01 13.14
N LYS A 605 -2.55 -0.07 13.82
CA LYS A 605 -1.99 -0.44 15.13
C LYS A 605 -0.54 -0.93 14.96
N ARG A 606 0.39 -0.25 15.64
CA ARG A 606 1.72 -0.79 15.92
C ARG A 606 1.52 -2.00 16.84
N GLY A 607 1.58 -3.21 16.29
CA GLY A 607 1.37 -4.42 17.06
C GLY A 607 2.32 -4.48 18.26
N ARG A 608 1.82 -4.99 19.40
CA ARG A 608 2.68 -5.40 20.53
C ARG A 608 3.64 -6.48 20.03
N GLU A 609 4.90 -6.40 20.41
CA GLU A 609 5.88 -7.44 20.07
C GLU A 609 5.43 -8.80 20.64
N GLY A 610 5.48 -9.86 19.82
CA GLY A 610 5.42 -11.24 20.32
C GLY A 610 4.32 -12.16 19.76
N THR A 611 3.25 -11.65 19.15
CA THR A 611 2.18 -12.51 18.59
C THR A 611 2.16 -12.54 17.06
N LEU A 612 1.95 -13.72 16.46
CA LEU A 612 1.71 -13.90 15.00
C LEU A 612 0.26 -13.56 14.60
N ASP A 613 -0.29 -12.52 15.22
CA ASP A 613 -1.61 -12.02 14.87
C ASP A 613 -1.69 -11.70 13.37
N GLN A 614 -2.89 -11.84 12.79
CA GLN A 614 -3.15 -11.59 11.37
C GLN A 614 -2.68 -10.22 10.91
N HIS A 615 -2.63 -9.25 11.83
CA HIS A 615 -2.23 -7.87 11.58
C HIS A 615 -0.89 -7.50 12.23
N SER A 616 -0.16 -8.48 12.76
CA SER A 616 1.20 -8.24 13.24
C SER A 616 2.08 -7.72 12.08
N PRO A 617 2.92 -6.68 12.30
CA PRO A 617 3.81 -6.13 11.27
C PRO A 617 4.62 -7.19 10.52
N ARG A 618 5.15 -8.18 11.27
CA ARG A 618 5.93 -9.29 10.70
C ARG A 618 5.11 -10.15 9.75
N ARG A 619 3.90 -10.55 10.14
CA ARG A 619 3.01 -11.36 9.28
C ARG A 619 2.54 -10.56 8.07
N LEU A 620 2.22 -9.29 8.27
CA LEU A 620 1.76 -8.40 7.19
C LEU A 620 2.83 -8.26 6.10
N LEU A 621 4.05 -7.85 6.45
CA LEU A 621 5.15 -7.71 5.49
C LEU A 621 5.55 -9.03 4.83
N ALA A 622 5.55 -10.14 5.57
CA ALA A 622 5.81 -11.46 5.01
C ALA A 622 4.73 -11.91 4.00
N ASN A 623 3.46 -11.71 4.32
CA ASN A 623 2.36 -11.98 3.38
C ASN A 623 2.47 -11.10 2.14
N MET A 624 2.79 -9.81 2.32
CA MET A 624 2.98 -8.88 1.22
C MET A 624 4.12 -9.30 0.31
N TYR A 625 5.23 -9.74 0.88
CA TYR A 625 6.39 -10.21 0.14
C TYR A 625 6.07 -11.42 -0.74
N LEU A 626 5.38 -12.42 -0.20
CA LEU A 626 4.98 -13.60 -0.96
C LEU A 626 3.96 -13.26 -2.05
N TYR A 627 2.95 -12.46 -1.72
CA TYR A 627 1.96 -11.97 -2.70
C TYR A 627 2.65 -11.21 -3.84
N GLN A 628 3.60 -10.34 -3.52
CA GLN A 628 4.32 -9.56 -4.51
C GLN A 628 5.19 -10.44 -5.40
N THR A 629 5.82 -11.49 -4.84
CA THR A 629 6.62 -12.46 -5.60
C THR A 629 5.76 -13.16 -6.65
N GLU A 630 4.61 -13.69 -6.24
CA GLU A 630 3.66 -14.35 -7.13
C GLU A 630 3.07 -13.38 -8.16
N ARG A 631 2.75 -12.15 -7.75
CA ARG A 631 2.22 -11.12 -8.63
C ARG A 631 3.21 -10.75 -9.73
N VAL A 632 4.48 -10.53 -9.39
CA VAL A 632 5.53 -10.26 -10.37
C VAL A 632 5.62 -11.41 -11.36
N GLU A 633 5.75 -12.64 -10.88
CA GLU A 633 5.86 -13.83 -11.72
C GLU A 633 4.68 -13.98 -12.68
N SER A 634 3.45 -13.72 -12.20
CA SER A 634 2.24 -13.80 -13.03
C SER A 634 2.19 -12.75 -14.16
N ARG A 635 2.85 -11.60 -13.96
CA ARG A 635 2.83 -10.46 -14.89
C ARG A 635 4.00 -10.43 -15.84
N LEU A 636 5.08 -11.14 -15.54
CA LEU A 636 6.22 -11.19 -16.44
C LEU A 636 5.81 -11.88 -17.77
N PRO A 637 6.32 -11.37 -18.91
CA PRO A 637 6.30 -12.10 -20.16
C PRO A 637 6.86 -13.51 -19.97
N VAL A 638 6.32 -14.49 -20.70
CA VAL A 638 6.68 -15.92 -20.53
C VAL A 638 8.19 -16.17 -20.56
N HIS A 639 8.93 -15.45 -21.41
CA HIS A 639 10.38 -15.58 -21.56
C HIS A 639 11.20 -14.95 -20.41
N ARG A 640 10.59 -14.12 -19.55
CA ARG A 640 11.23 -13.50 -18.38
C ARG A 640 10.81 -14.15 -17.05
N ARG A 641 9.88 -15.10 -17.10
CA ARG A 641 9.39 -15.82 -15.93
C ARG A 641 10.50 -16.70 -15.34
N MET A 642 10.64 -16.63 -14.02
CA MET A 642 11.64 -17.40 -13.29
C MET A 642 11.04 -18.68 -12.68
N ASN A 643 9.75 -18.93 -12.93
CA ASN A 643 8.94 -20.01 -12.36
C ASN A 643 9.02 -20.08 -10.82
N VAL A 644 9.13 -18.91 -10.19
CA VAL A 644 9.22 -18.81 -8.73
C VAL A 644 7.85 -19.12 -8.13
N ASN A 645 7.77 -20.25 -7.42
CA ASN A 645 6.58 -20.67 -6.69
C ASN A 645 6.86 -20.70 -5.18
N PRO A 646 6.72 -19.58 -4.45
CA PRO A 646 7.03 -19.54 -3.03
C PRO A 646 6.02 -20.35 -2.20
N GLN A 647 4.85 -20.67 -2.78
CA GLN A 647 3.81 -21.49 -2.14
C GLN A 647 3.99 -23.00 -2.37
N GLY A 648 4.77 -23.40 -3.35
CA GLY A 648 4.87 -24.80 -3.79
C GLY A 648 3.47 -25.39 -4.05
N GLU A 649 3.25 -26.62 -3.60
CA GLU A 649 1.95 -27.31 -3.63
C GLU A 649 0.85 -26.76 -2.69
N LEU A 650 1.11 -25.71 -1.89
CA LEU A 650 0.09 -25.08 -1.04
C LEU A 650 -0.33 -23.74 -1.67
N PRO A 651 -1.05 -23.74 -2.80
CA PRO A 651 -1.41 -22.50 -3.47
C PRO A 651 -2.10 -21.55 -2.49
N ALA A 652 -1.73 -20.27 -2.52
CA ALA A 652 -2.42 -19.28 -1.72
C ALA A 652 -3.92 -19.30 -2.08
N ASN A 653 -4.80 -19.24 -1.08
CA ASN A 653 -6.20 -18.98 -1.34
C ASN A 653 -6.35 -17.51 -1.70
N VAL A 654 -6.23 -17.22 -2.99
CA VAL A 654 -6.50 -15.91 -3.57
C VAL A 654 -8.01 -15.83 -3.82
N GLY A 655 -8.66 -14.78 -3.31
CA GLY A 655 -10.12 -14.67 -3.40
C GLY A 655 -10.62 -14.80 -4.84
N LYS A 656 -11.76 -15.48 -5.02
CA LYS A 656 -12.44 -15.59 -6.33
C LYS A 656 -12.98 -14.25 -6.82
N TYR A 657 -13.14 -13.28 -5.91
CA TYR A 657 -13.76 -12.00 -6.17
C TYR A 657 -12.74 -10.88 -5.98
N ALA A 658 -12.69 -9.97 -6.95
CA ALA A 658 -11.89 -8.76 -6.85
C ALA A 658 -12.59 -7.73 -5.95
N ALA A 659 -11.84 -6.77 -5.42
CA ALA A 659 -12.43 -5.59 -4.82
C ALA A 659 -13.29 -4.85 -5.87
N THR A 660 -14.36 -4.18 -5.40
CA THR A 660 -15.21 -3.36 -6.27
C THR A 660 -14.39 -2.24 -6.91
N CYS A 661 -13.54 -1.56 -6.13
CA CYS A 661 -12.58 -0.58 -6.63
C CYS A 661 -11.39 -0.42 -5.69
N GLY A 662 -10.39 0.36 -6.11
CA GLY A 662 -9.31 0.80 -5.24
C GLY A 662 -9.68 2.10 -4.53
N VAL A 663 -9.40 2.20 -3.24
CA VAL A 663 -9.54 3.46 -2.48
C VAL A 663 -8.27 3.68 -1.68
N SER A 664 -7.69 4.87 -1.74
CA SER A 664 -6.53 5.25 -0.94
C SER A 664 -6.79 6.58 -0.24
N SER A 665 -6.16 6.78 0.90
CA SER A 665 -6.22 8.03 1.65
C SER A 665 -4.81 8.42 2.05
N VAL A 666 -4.32 9.53 1.51
CA VAL A 666 -3.04 10.13 1.93
C VAL A 666 -3.21 11.04 3.15
N GLY A 667 -4.44 11.31 3.56
CA GLY A 667 -4.76 12.13 4.73
C GLY A 667 -4.66 13.62 4.44
N SER A 668 -4.27 14.40 5.45
CA SER A 668 -4.07 15.84 5.29
C SER A 668 -2.81 16.12 4.47
N THR A 669 -2.95 16.92 3.41
CA THR A 669 -1.83 17.38 2.59
C THR A 669 -1.31 18.74 3.04
N ALA A 670 -1.88 19.33 4.11
CA ALA A 670 -1.52 20.66 4.59
C ALA A 670 -0.04 20.80 4.97
N ALA A 671 0.60 19.71 5.39
CA ALA A 671 2.02 19.68 5.73
C ALA A 671 2.94 19.80 4.48
N PHE A 672 2.44 19.42 3.31
CA PHE A 672 3.18 19.47 2.04
C PHE A 672 2.78 20.70 1.23
N PHE A 673 1.49 21.01 1.22
CA PHE A 673 0.89 21.99 0.32
C PHE A 673 -0.02 22.91 1.10
N LYS A 674 0.46 24.13 1.34
CA LYS A 674 -0.30 25.20 1.97
C LYS A 674 -0.13 26.48 1.15
N PRO A 675 -1.19 26.98 0.49
CA PRO A 675 -1.17 28.30 -0.11
C PRO A 675 -0.80 29.38 0.91
N GLY A 676 -0.08 30.40 0.47
CA GLY A 676 0.42 31.49 1.30
C GLY A 676 1.63 31.13 2.15
N THR A 677 2.33 30.03 1.84
CA THR A 677 3.59 29.68 2.54
C THR A 677 4.72 30.60 2.10
N TYR A 678 4.74 30.99 0.83
CA TYR A 678 5.71 31.94 0.28
C TYR A 678 5.01 33.19 -0.21
N SER A 679 5.55 34.36 0.12
CA SER A 679 5.04 35.62 -0.43
C SER A 679 5.49 35.78 -1.88
N VAL A 680 4.53 36.03 -2.77
CA VAL A 680 4.74 36.36 -4.18
C VAL A 680 4.60 37.86 -4.45
N ASP A 681 4.48 38.67 -3.39
CA ASP A 681 4.48 40.12 -3.51
C ASP A 681 5.88 40.61 -3.92
N LYS A 682 5.96 41.38 -5.01
CA LYS A 682 7.23 41.88 -5.55
C LYS A 682 8.01 42.73 -4.55
N ARG A 683 7.33 43.55 -3.75
CA ARG A 683 7.97 44.46 -2.79
C ARG A 683 8.56 43.67 -1.62
N GLU A 684 7.85 42.64 -1.16
CA GLU A 684 8.38 41.75 -0.12
C GLU A 684 9.56 40.92 -0.63
N MET A 685 9.48 40.45 -1.87
CA MET A 685 10.56 39.72 -2.53
C MET A 685 11.83 40.60 -2.66
N GLU A 686 11.68 41.83 -3.14
CA GLU A 686 12.77 42.81 -3.25
C GLU A 686 13.36 43.16 -1.88
N LYS A 687 12.53 43.40 -0.85
CA LYS A 687 12.98 43.63 0.54
C LYS A 687 13.77 42.45 1.11
N ALA A 688 13.40 41.23 0.73
CA ALA A 688 14.09 40.02 1.13
C ALA A 688 15.35 39.72 0.27
N GLY A 689 15.68 40.58 -0.69
CA GLY A 689 16.79 40.36 -1.62
C GLY A 689 16.60 39.16 -2.54
N LYS A 690 15.35 38.73 -2.75
CA LYS A 690 15.00 37.62 -3.63
C LYS A 690 14.69 38.15 -5.03
N ASN A 691 15.01 37.35 -6.05
CA ASN A 691 14.69 37.64 -7.45
C ASN A 691 13.62 36.70 -8.02
N PHE A 692 13.15 35.75 -7.22
CA PHE A 692 12.17 34.74 -7.57
C PHE A 692 11.40 34.28 -6.33
N ALA A 693 10.09 34.14 -6.46
CA ALA A 693 9.21 33.54 -5.47
C ALA A 693 8.16 32.68 -6.17
N ALA A 694 7.76 31.57 -5.54
CA ALA A 694 6.70 30.70 -6.04
C ALA A 694 5.87 30.12 -4.89
N ASP A 695 4.55 30.22 -4.98
CA ASP A 695 3.63 29.74 -3.95
C ASP A 695 2.63 28.73 -4.53
N PHE A 696 2.24 27.77 -3.71
CA PHE A 696 1.39 26.67 -4.14
C PHE A 696 -0.03 27.16 -4.50
N ARG A 697 -0.57 26.67 -5.62
CA ARG A 697 -1.95 26.93 -6.05
C ARG A 697 -2.76 25.67 -6.29
N GLY A 698 -2.15 24.61 -6.81
CA GLY A 698 -2.86 23.36 -7.03
C GLY A 698 -1.96 22.21 -7.44
N LEU A 699 -2.46 20.99 -7.22
CA LEU A 699 -1.83 19.76 -7.66
C LEU A 699 -2.91 18.83 -8.23
N ARG A 700 -2.80 18.51 -9.52
CA ARG A 700 -3.54 17.40 -10.12
C ARG A 700 -2.57 16.25 -10.30
N THR A 701 -2.77 15.16 -9.56
CA THR A 701 -1.96 13.95 -9.68
C THR A 701 -2.82 12.77 -10.12
N GLY A 702 -2.28 11.93 -10.99
CA GLY A 702 -2.88 10.69 -11.45
C GLY A 702 -1.80 9.64 -11.70
N VAL A 703 -2.20 8.38 -11.67
CA VAL A 703 -1.35 7.26 -12.11
C VAL A 703 -1.92 6.73 -13.41
N ARG A 704 -1.06 6.33 -14.36
CA ARG A 704 -1.57 5.57 -15.52
C ARG A 704 -2.23 4.29 -14.99
N ALA A 705 -3.51 4.11 -15.27
CA ALA A 705 -4.31 3.08 -14.65
C ALA A 705 -3.83 1.68 -15.04
N ARG A 706 -4.16 0.68 -14.22
CA ARG A 706 -4.04 -0.74 -14.56
C ARG A 706 -5.34 -1.27 -15.18
N GLU A 707 -5.27 -2.44 -15.79
CA GLU A 707 -6.42 -3.06 -16.45
C GLU A 707 -7.58 -3.27 -15.47
N GLY A 708 -8.76 -2.78 -15.86
CA GLY A 708 -9.98 -2.84 -15.05
C GLY A 708 -9.93 -2.01 -13.76
N GLU A 709 -8.91 -1.18 -13.56
CA GLU A 709 -8.70 -0.39 -12.34
C GLU A 709 -9.64 0.82 -12.31
N PHE A 710 -10.16 1.11 -11.12
CA PHE A 710 -10.78 2.39 -10.77
C PHE A 710 -10.23 2.75 -9.39
N LEU A 711 -9.21 3.61 -9.36
CA LEU A 711 -8.44 3.92 -8.16
C LEU A 711 -8.77 5.32 -7.66
N ILE A 712 -9.43 5.39 -6.51
CA ILE A 712 -9.86 6.62 -5.87
C ILE A 712 -8.82 7.04 -4.83
N GLY A 713 -8.02 8.06 -5.12
CA GLY A 713 -7.12 8.68 -4.15
C GLY A 713 -7.81 9.84 -3.44
N SER A 714 -7.82 9.84 -2.11
CA SER A 714 -8.47 10.88 -1.29
C SER A 714 -7.48 11.63 -0.41
N SER A 715 -7.72 12.93 -0.24
CA SER A 715 -6.91 13.83 0.57
C SER A 715 -7.75 14.94 1.19
N THR A 716 -7.20 15.61 2.19
CA THR A 716 -7.77 16.86 2.75
C THR A 716 -6.73 17.96 2.63
N ASP A 717 -7.08 19.08 2.00
CA ASP A 717 -6.15 20.20 1.82
C ASP A 717 -5.96 21.06 3.08
N ALA A 718 -5.16 22.13 2.97
CA ALA A 718 -4.89 23.06 4.06
C ALA A 718 -6.12 23.87 4.51
N GLU A 719 -7.14 24.00 3.68
CA GLU A 719 -8.41 24.66 4.01
C GLU A 719 -9.45 23.68 4.60
N GLY A 720 -9.10 22.39 4.70
CA GLY A 720 -10.00 21.34 5.17
C GLY A 720 -10.95 20.82 4.09
N ILE A 721 -10.72 21.12 2.81
CA ILE A 721 -11.52 20.61 1.71
C ILE A 721 -11.12 19.16 1.43
N VAL A 722 -12.12 18.28 1.40
CA VAL A 722 -11.93 16.86 1.05
C VAL A 722 -12.00 16.71 -0.47
N GLY A 723 -10.92 16.20 -1.05
CA GLY A 723 -10.77 15.98 -2.48
C GLY A 723 -10.51 14.51 -2.82
N PHE A 724 -10.93 14.14 -4.02
CA PHE A 724 -10.74 12.84 -4.65
C PHE A 724 -10.13 13.03 -6.04
N GLY A 725 -8.97 12.42 -6.27
CA GLY A 725 -8.39 12.25 -7.60
C GLY A 725 -8.52 10.78 -7.99
N VAL A 726 -9.16 10.51 -9.13
CA VAL A 726 -9.42 9.15 -9.59
C VAL A 726 -8.64 8.88 -10.86
N SER A 727 -7.92 7.76 -10.88
CA SER A 727 -7.34 7.21 -12.11
C SER A 727 -8.09 5.93 -12.48
N TYR A 728 -8.47 5.77 -13.74
CA TYR A 728 -9.28 4.63 -14.18
C TYR A 728 -8.89 4.11 -15.56
N ASP A 729 -9.12 2.81 -15.80
CA ASP A 729 -9.04 2.20 -17.12
C ASP A 729 -10.19 2.70 -17.98
N ALA A 730 -9.89 3.59 -18.94
CA ALA A 730 -10.90 4.21 -19.80
C ALA A 730 -11.46 3.26 -20.87
N ASN A 731 -10.78 2.13 -21.11
CA ASN A 731 -11.35 1.04 -21.90
C ASN A 731 -12.43 0.31 -21.13
N ALA A 732 -12.29 0.19 -19.80
CA ALA A 732 -13.26 -0.50 -18.94
C ALA A 732 -14.34 0.41 -18.38
N THR A 733 -14.08 1.71 -18.20
CA THR A 733 -14.99 2.70 -17.62
C THR A 733 -15.10 3.90 -18.55
N SER A 734 -16.30 4.36 -18.88
CA SER A 734 -16.45 5.55 -19.72
C SER A 734 -16.20 6.84 -18.94
N GLU A 735 -15.81 7.91 -19.64
CA GLU A 735 -15.59 9.22 -19.02
C GLU A 735 -16.88 9.73 -18.38
N GLU A 736 -18.02 9.53 -19.04
CA GLU A 736 -19.35 9.90 -18.53
C GLU A 736 -19.69 9.14 -17.24
N ALA A 737 -19.35 7.85 -17.16
CA ALA A 737 -19.56 7.06 -15.94
C ALA A 737 -18.66 7.53 -14.78
N ALA A 738 -17.40 7.85 -15.07
CA ALA A 738 -16.47 8.40 -14.10
C ALA A 738 -16.91 9.80 -13.61
N ASP A 739 -17.37 10.66 -14.51
CA ASP A 739 -17.93 11.96 -14.19
C ASP A 739 -19.23 11.85 -13.39
N PHE A 740 -20.09 10.88 -13.71
CA PHE A 740 -21.29 10.63 -12.94
C PHE A 740 -20.94 10.20 -11.51
N TRP A 741 -19.93 9.35 -11.31
CA TRP A 741 -19.41 9.06 -9.98
C TRP A 741 -18.87 10.30 -9.26
N ALA A 742 -18.15 11.18 -9.97
CA ALA A 742 -17.61 12.40 -9.40
C ALA A 742 -18.72 13.38 -8.97
N GLN A 743 -19.75 13.55 -9.80
CA GLN A 743 -20.95 14.33 -9.47
C GLN A 743 -21.68 13.73 -8.27
N LYS A 744 -21.87 12.41 -8.28
CA LYS A 744 -22.54 11.70 -7.18
C LYS A 744 -21.82 11.91 -5.85
N SER A 745 -20.50 11.75 -5.86
CA SER A 745 -19.66 11.95 -4.67
C SER A 745 -19.74 13.38 -4.10
N ARG A 746 -19.90 14.39 -4.97
CA ARG A 746 -20.14 15.78 -4.54
C ARG A 746 -21.53 16.00 -3.95
N SER A 747 -22.52 15.20 -4.38
CA SER A 747 -23.93 15.39 -4.04
C SER A 747 -24.38 14.72 -2.74
N ILE A 748 -23.66 13.70 -2.26
CA ILE A 748 -24.06 12.89 -1.08
C ILE A 748 -24.22 13.73 0.20
N ASP A 749 -23.56 14.88 0.29
CA ASP A 749 -23.68 15.80 1.42
C ASP A 749 -24.71 16.93 1.23
N SER A 750 -25.42 17.00 0.09
CA SER A 750 -26.46 18.00 -0.12
C SER A 750 -27.71 17.65 0.69
N PRO A 751 -28.24 18.55 1.55
CA PRO A 751 -29.49 18.33 2.29
C PRO A 751 -30.75 18.17 1.42
N LEU A 752 -30.65 18.20 0.09
CA LEU A 752 -31.77 18.15 -0.84
C LEU A 752 -31.49 17.18 -1.99
N ALA A 753 -31.95 15.95 -1.82
CA ALA A 753 -32.61 15.21 -2.89
C ALA A 753 -33.69 14.36 -2.24
N ALA A 754 -34.92 14.88 -2.24
CA ALA A 754 -36.10 14.02 -2.26
C ALA A 754 -35.90 12.98 -3.39
N PRO A 755 -36.47 11.77 -3.27
CA PRO A 755 -36.35 10.77 -4.31
C PRO A 755 -36.73 11.39 -5.66
N TYR A 756 -35.85 11.23 -6.66
CA TYR A 756 -36.17 11.52 -8.05
C TYR A 756 -37.40 10.66 -8.42
N SER A 757 -38.60 11.20 -8.25
CA SER A 757 -39.78 10.69 -8.94
C SER A 757 -39.66 11.16 -10.38
N GLY A 758 -39.40 10.21 -11.28
CA GLY A 758 -39.39 10.49 -12.71
C GLY A 758 -40.72 11.10 -13.13
N THR A 759 -40.69 12.33 -13.60
CA THR A 759 -41.44 12.84 -14.76
C THR A 759 -40.85 14.21 -15.10
N THR A 760 -39.79 14.24 -15.91
CA THR A 760 -39.42 15.48 -16.60
C THR A 760 -40.44 15.70 -17.71
N VAL A 761 -41.48 16.48 -17.43
CA VAL A 761 -42.30 17.09 -18.48
C VAL A 761 -41.40 18.09 -19.19
N PHE A 762 -41.07 17.78 -20.44
CA PHE A 762 -40.48 18.72 -21.38
C PHE A 762 -41.45 19.90 -21.57
N VAL A 763 -41.12 21.07 -21.02
CA VAL A 763 -41.72 22.32 -21.48
C VAL A 763 -40.82 22.87 -22.58
N PHE A 764 -41.25 22.65 -23.81
CA PHE A 764 -40.76 23.35 -24.99
C PHE A 764 -41.06 24.85 -24.86
N LEU A 765 -40.02 25.68 -24.98
CA LEU A 765 -40.17 27.04 -25.47
C LEU A 765 -39.17 27.23 -26.60
N LEU A 766 -39.70 27.01 -27.81
CA LEU A 766 -39.10 27.30 -29.10
C LEU A 766 -39.15 28.83 -29.31
N PHE A 767 -38.05 29.45 -29.76
CA PHE A 767 -38.09 30.44 -30.83
C PHE A 767 -36.73 30.51 -31.54
N PHE A 768 -36.81 30.54 -32.88
CA PHE A 768 -35.73 30.46 -33.88
C PHE A 768 -35.48 31.85 -34.54
N PHE A 769 -34.43 31.90 -35.38
CA PHE A 769 -33.87 32.96 -36.28
C PHE A 769 -32.70 33.77 -35.69
N VAL A 770 -31.42 33.60 -36.10
CA VAL A 770 -30.69 33.70 -37.41
C VAL A 770 -30.35 35.15 -37.83
N ASN A 771 -29.03 35.42 -37.79
CA ASN A 771 -28.20 36.35 -38.57
C ASN A 771 -28.68 37.78 -38.90
N SER A 772 -27.88 38.80 -38.58
CA SER A 772 -26.78 39.33 -39.43
C SER A 772 -26.33 40.75 -39.04
N ALA A 773 -25.02 40.98 -39.17
CA ALA A 773 -24.29 42.22 -39.53
C ALA A 773 -24.60 43.57 -38.84
N GLY A 774 -23.54 44.26 -38.39
CA GLY A 774 -23.57 45.72 -38.22
C GLY A 774 -22.48 46.26 -37.29
N ALA A 775 -21.36 46.70 -37.86
CA ALA A 775 -20.33 47.48 -37.19
C ALA A 775 -20.84 48.88 -36.80
N MET A 776 -20.43 49.42 -35.65
CA MET A 776 -19.94 50.80 -35.54
C MET A 776 -19.31 51.13 -34.18
N SER A 777 -18.18 51.82 -34.29
CA SER A 777 -17.37 52.51 -33.28
C SER A 777 -18.17 53.51 -32.42
N LEU A 778 -17.75 53.72 -31.16
CA LEU A 778 -17.38 55.03 -30.59
C LEU A 778 -16.81 54.89 -29.16
N THR A 779 -15.70 55.58 -28.92
CA THR A 779 -14.95 55.71 -27.65
C THR A 779 -15.41 56.97 -26.86
N PRO A 780 -14.70 57.46 -25.80
CA PRO A 780 -15.24 57.50 -24.43
C PRO A 780 -15.41 58.93 -23.87
N GLN A 781 -16.20 59.13 -22.80
CA GLN A 781 -16.12 60.35 -22.00
C GLN A 781 -16.23 60.13 -20.48
N SER A 782 -15.41 60.96 -19.83
CA SER A 782 -14.96 61.19 -18.45
C SER A 782 -15.98 61.55 -17.34
N VAL A 783 -15.74 61.06 -16.10
CA VAL A 783 -15.48 61.75 -14.78
C VAL A 783 -16.54 62.78 -14.28
N PRO A 784 -16.96 62.87 -12.97
CA PRO A 784 -16.09 63.00 -11.78
C PRO A 784 -16.49 62.34 -10.44
N GLN A 785 -15.49 62.34 -9.54
CA GLN A 785 -15.51 62.07 -8.10
C GLN A 785 -16.41 63.03 -7.30
N SER A 786 -17.02 62.55 -6.20
CA SER A 786 -17.03 63.27 -4.90
C SER A 786 -17.53 62.42 -3.72
N SER A 787 -16.71 62.41 -2.67
CA SER A 787 -16.94 62.32 -1.21
C SER A 787 -18.37 62.23 -0.63
N GLY A 788 -18.51 61.50 0.50
CA GLY A 788 -19.49 61.84 1.55
C GLY A 788 -19.83 60.74 2.55
N LYS A 789 -19.66 61.03 3.84
CA LYS A 789 -19.88 60.15 5.02
C LYS A 789 -21.34 60.19 5.54
N GLY A 790 -21.78 59.06 6.12
CA GLY A 790 -22.74 58.93 7.24
C GLY A 790 -24.23 59.01 6.86
N ALA A 791 -25.21 58.43 7.57
CA ALA A 791 -25.31 57.57 8.76
C ALA A 791 -26.82 57.23 8.93
N LEU A 792 -27.17 56.36 9.90
CA LEU A 792 -28.50 55.92 10.39
C LEU A 792 -29.23 54.88 9.52
N ASP A 793 -29.99 53.89 10.02
CA ASP A 793 -30.25 53.23 11.32
C ASP A 793 -31.67 52.65 11.15
N VAL A 794 -31.94 51.36 11.41
CA VAL A 794 -33.18 50.85 12.07
C VAL A 794 -32.96 49.38 12.55
N LEU A 795 -32.84 49.26 13.87
CA LEU A 795 -33.34 48.27 14.85
C LEU A 795 -33.67 46.78 14.51
N VAL A 796 -32.84 45.90 15.11
CA VAL A 796 -33.11 44.85 16.14
C VAL A 796 -34.55 44.34 16.40
N ALA A 797 -34.75 43.00 16.42
CA ALA A 797 -35.25 42.24 17.59
C ALA A 797 -35.30 40.71 17.38
N THR A 798 -34.70 40.02 18.34
CA THR A 798 -34.76 38.58 18.66
C THR A 798 -36.13 38.20 19.25
N VAL A 799 -36.73 37.09 18.82
CA VAL A 799 -37.76 36.38 19.60
C VAL A 799 -37.42 34.90 19.69
N VAL A 800 -37.10 34.50 20.92
CA VAL A 800 -37.09 33.14 21.44
C VAL A 800 -38.55 32.69 21.58
N ALA A 801 -38.92 31.58 20.94
CA ALA A 801 -40.17 30.89 21.24
C ALA A 801 -39.87 29.56 21.92
N ARG A 802 -39.97 29.57 23.25
CA ARG A 802 -40.25 28.39 24.07
C ARG A 802 -41.67 27.90 23.72
N ARG A 803 -41.84 26.59 23.59
CA ARG A 803 -43.12 25.92 23.84
C ARG A 803 -42.86 24.71 24.73
N GLU A 804 -43.13 24.91 26.01
CA GLU A 804 -43.54 23.84 26.92
C GLU A 804 -45.01 23.51 26.61
N VAL A 805 -45.29 22.22 26.43
CA VAL A 805 -46.59 21.63 26.74
C VAL A 805 -46.26 20.39 27.56
N GLU A 806 -46.76 20.39 28.79
CA GLU A 806 -46.63 19.33 29.78
C GLU A 806 -47.96 18.54 29.83
N ILE A 807 -47.90 17.32 30.43
CA ILE A 807 -48.99 16.36 30.74
C ILE A 807 -49.31 15.41 29.56
N SER A 808 -49.18 14.08 29.64
CA SER A 808 -49.52 13.14 30.72
C SER A 808 -48.67 11.87 30.70
N SER A 809 -48.42 11.36 31.90
CA SER A 809 -47.94 10.03 32.30
C SER A 809 -48.68 8.83 31.69
N GLN A 810 -47.92 7.75 31.44
CA GLN A 810 -48.20 6.33 31.76
C GLN A 810 -47.73 5.40 30.62
N LEU A 811 -46.62 4.69 30.83
CA LEU A 811 -46.51 3.22 30.78
C LEU A 811 -45.04 2.84 31.00
N GLN A 812 -44.79 2.26 32.17
CA GLN A 812 -43.64 1.38 32.41
C GLN A 812 -43.80 0.14 31.53
N GLU A 813 -42.74 -0.31 30.87
CA GLU A 813 -42.27 -1.71 30.85
C GLU A 813 -40.91 -1.81 30.12
N PRO A 814 -39.95 -2.64 30.59
CA PRO A 814 -38.66 -2.84 29.95
C PRO A 814 -38.69 -4.05 29.01
N ILE A 815 -38.36 -3.87 27.73
CA ILE A 815 -38.10 -4.98 26.83
C ILE A 815 -36.58 -5.21 26.75
N LEU A 816 -36.12 -6.14 27.58
CA LEU A 816 -34.97 -7.00 27.28
C LEU A 816 -35.36 -7.93 26.12
N PHE A 817 -34.51 -8.07 25.10
CA PHE A 817 -33.95 -9.36 24.65
C PHE A 817 -33.15 -9.26 23.33
N LEU A 818 -32.12 -10.12 23.27
CA LEU A 818 -31.53 -10.81 22.12
C LEU A 818 -30.63 -10.00 21.15
N TYR A 819 -29.35 -9.94 21.50
CA TYR A 819 -28.26 -10.07 20.53
C TYR A 819 -27.60 -11.43 20.71
N ASP A 820 -28.08 -12.40 19.95
CA ASP A 820 -27.32 -13.58 19.56
C ASP A 820 -27.45 -13.72 18.04
N SER A 821 -26.31 -13.93 17.37
CA SER A 821 -26.14 -14.17 15.93
C SER A 821 -26.34 -12.98 14.96
N ILE A 822 -25.27 -12.19 14.76
CA ILE A 822 -24.81 -11.71 13.44
C ILE A 822 -23.28 -11.81 13.38
#